data_AF-A0A2V3IHN6-F1
#
_entry.id   AF-A0A2V3IHN6-F1
#
_cell.length_a   1.000
_cell.length_b   1.000
_cell.length_c   1.000
_cell.angle_alpha   90.00
_cell.angle_beta   90.00
_cell.angle_gamma   90.00
#
_symmetry.space_group_name_H-M   'P 1'
#
loop_
_entity.id
_entity.type
_entity.pdbx_description
1 polymer ?
#
loop_
_entity_poly.entity_id
_entity_poly.type
_entity_poly.pdbx_seq_one_letter_code
_entity_poly.pdbx_strand_id
1 'polypeptide(L)'
;MISWMVDGNGFLAINREVVSKDIDNFEYRPHPEFHGSFEIYNEPNEKAVLQRFFSEVRLAAPIVFVTFNGDYFDWPFIETRASMLGMDMGKEISMRCQTDLRMTRQTEGRSTIHMDVFHWVNRDSYLPQGSRGLKAVTRVLLGFEPEEIPPEEMVRAAIERPDEMAKYSVSDALCTFHLYMKYVHPFLFSLCNIIPLSPDDVLRKGSGTLCEMLLMCQAREKRILAPNKHNGSAIGKLTEDGHVLESETYIGGHVEALRSGVYRSDLPLCFDVDVDALEDLEKTLNETLRFAITVESKTNIDDITNNDEVRNEIVRQLHALREKPRRSEKPLIYHLDVSAMYPNIILTNRLQPHAVVSPAQCAACDFNGMSECQRDMEWTWRGEFYPASRGEAEMIQRRTAHEQRQTELRASEEAAKSKSPNKHEEQAKSPPFNRDRPSPYRNKGRSAVASFNDEEARKNVLLRSRLKEYCRRNYRKTLDTRVEPKTATICQRENPFYVDTVRAFRDRRYEYKALLKKQKKLKAEAKESGDIEALKRAEKLVVLYDSLQLAHKCILNSFYGYVMRKGARWYSMEMAGIVTNTGGLIIRRAREFIEKVGLPLELDTDGIWCVLPNSFPENFSFTTKSGKKCSFNYICSVFNADVAANFSNRQYQDLVDAETSEYEQRTECSIMFEVDGPYRAMVLPASLEEGKSIKKRYAVFNDGGSLAELKGFEIKRRGELKLIKEFQKEIFGRFLEGGSIFECYKEVGLTCNKWLDILTSKGEGLSDAQLLELLVEQNNMSKPLQEYLQAGQKSCSITCASRMQEFLGSVIVKDKGLAATYVIGRKPEDTQVTSRAIPVKIFEFQKEVVWRRLLKKWTKSADNEGLALRELLDWDYYKGRLANAILKIVSIPAALQAVENPVPRIEYPAWLVKKCRELTDVRKQQKLSSFFRPLPKGHRAQVSMKSLRDAAEDTDKLAIEDIEDLPVASWTSARIAQRRARAAVTRRLRRAQDIRKRTGVHPDELLLRIKVGDSNMRATEARNRMPNLLRSSHPDIRSDYSGWLRYAKRIWRAQRLIRTERYAQKRRIHEVQGRDEASDTEHEGRDSQSNVDKPFGG
;
A
#
# COMPACT_ATOMS: atom_id res chain seq x y z
N MET A 1 25.00 19.24 -7.71
CA MET A 1 25.94 18.11 -7.84
C MET A 1 25.31 17.08 -8.76
N ILE A 2 26.09 16.37 -9.55
CA ILE A 2 25.65 15.20 -10.32
C ILE A 2 26.67 14.09 -10.03
N SER A 3 26.26 13.02 -9.36
CA SER A 3 27.07 11.83 -9.14
C SER A 3 26.62 10.70 -10.06
N TRP A 4 27.56 9.96 -10.63
CA TRP A 4 27.27 8.78 -11.45
C TRP A 4 28.36 7.73 -11.32
N MET A 5 28.08 6.52 -11.78
CA MET A 5 29.05 5.43 -11.86
C MET A 5 29.02 4.80 -13.25
N VAL A 6 30.19 4.43 -13.75
CA VAL A 6 30.38 3.69 -15.00
C VAL A 6 31.23 2.46 -14.69
N ASP A 7 30.64 1.27 -14.85
CA ASP A 7 31.31 -0.03 -14.65
C ASP A 7 32.11 -0.16 -13.33
N GLY A 8 31.61 0.46 -12.26
CA GLY A 8 32.22 0.45 -10.93
C GLY A 8 33.12 1.65 -10.60
N ASN A 9 33.47 2.48 -11.59
CA ASN A 9 34.20 3.73 -11.37
C ASN A 9 33.21 4.86 -11.08
N GLY A 10 33.45 5.62 -10.01
CA GLY A 10 32.60 6.71 -9.57
C GLY A 10 33.07 8.07 -10.08
N PHE A 11 32.11 8.96 -10.35
CA PHE A 11 32.37 10.34 -10.74
C PHE A 11 31.40 11.29 -10.05
N LEU A 12 31.85 12.52 -9.79
CA LEU A 12 31.02 13.58 -9.22
C LEU A 12 31.34 14.93 -9.86
N ALA A 13 30.35 15.56 -10.50
CA ALA A 13 30.45 16.95 -10.95
C ALA A 13 29.79 17.91 -9.95
N ILE A 14 30.51 18.97 -9.61
CA ILE A 14 30.14 19.97 -8.60
C ILE A 14 29.94 21.33 -9.24
N ASN A 15 28.86 22.03 -8.88
CA ASN A 15 28.67 23.44 -9.23
C ASN A 15 29.26 24.33 -8.12
N ARG A 16 30.37 25.01 -8.42
CA ARG A 16 31.07 25.92 -7.50
C ARG A 16 30.34 27.24 -7.22
N GLU A 17 29.25 27.55 -7.93
CA GLU A 17 28.36 28.68 -7.58
C GLU A 17 27.55 28.43 -6.30
N VAL A 18 27.36 27.16 -5.93
CA VAL A 18 26.53 26.75 -4.78
C VAL A 18 27.36 26.10 -3.70
N VAL A 19 28.26 25.20 -4.08
CA VAL A 19 29.16 24.53 -3.14
C VAL A 19 30.23 25.53 -2.73
N SER A 20 30.63 25.59 -1.46
CA SER A 20 31.56 26.63 -0.96
C SER A 20 33.04 26.33 -1.23
N LYS A 21 33.43 25.05 -1.21
CA LYS A 21 34.83 24.59 -1.37
C LYS A 21 35.00 23.58 -2.52
N ASP A 22 36.19 23.55 -3.12
CA ASP A 22 36.61 22.44 -3.99
C ASP A 22 36.70 21.13 -3.17
N ILE A 23 36.28 20.04 -3.79
CA ILE A 23 36.31 18.70 -3.19
C ILE A 23 37.35 17.85 -3.92
N ASP A 24 38.25 17.22 -3.15
CA ASP A 24 39.28 16.33 -3.67
C ASP A 24 38.73 14.94 -3.99
N ASN A 25 39.44 14.19 -4.83
CA ASN A 25 39.12 12.78 -5.09
C ASN A 25 39.15 11.98 -3.79
N PHE A 26 38.12 11.15 -3.58
CA PHE A 26 38.01 10.33 -2.38
C PHE A 26 37.41 8.97 -2.68
N GLU A 27 37.61 8.05 -1.75
CA GLU A 27 37.01 6.73 -1.79
C GLU A 27 35.87 6.63 -0.76
N TYR A 28 34.74 6.08 -1.19
CA TYR A 28 33.60 5.83 -0.33
C TYR A 28 33.46 4.31 -0.11
N ARG A 29 33.67 3.87 1.14
CA ARG A 29 33.67 2.46 1.58
C ARG A 29 32.67 2.20 2.71
N PRO A 30 31.34 2.22 2.46
CA PRO A 30 30.36 1.91 3.50
C PRO A 30 30.31 0.43 3.89
N HIS A 31 30.81 -0.46 3.03
CA HIS A 31 30.78 -1.91 3.23
C HIS A 31 31.96 -2.59 2.51
N PRO A 32 32.47 -3.74 2.99
CA PRO A 32 33.58 -4.45 2.33
C PRO A 32 33.30 -4.85 0.88
N GLU A 33 32.06 -5.21 0.56
CA GLU A 33 31.61 -5.59 -0.80
C GLU A 33 31.25 -4.38 -1.67
N PHE A 34 30.82 -3.26 -1.06
CA PHE A 34 30.27 -2.10 -1.77
C PHE A 34 31.14 -0.89 -1.51
N HIS A 35 32.03 -0.60 -2.46
CA HIS A 35 32.90 0.56 -2.42
C HIS A 35 33.11 1.13 -3.82
N GLY A 36 33.48 2.42 -3.88
CA GLY A 36 33.80 3.09 -5.13
C GLY A 36 34.81 4.21 -4.91
N SER A 37 35.78 4.32 -5.81
CA SER A 37 36.65 5.49 -5.92
C SER A 37 35.97 6.52 -6.80
N PHE A 38 35.92 7.78 -6.35
CA PHE A 38 35.24 8.86 -7.04
C PHE A 38 36.22 9.93 -7.53
N GLU A 39 36.21 10.15 -8.85
CA GLU A 39 36.87 11.29 -9.48
C GLU A 39 35.94 12.51 -9.48
N ILE A 40 36.45 13.66 -9.05
CA ILE A 40 35.65 14.85 -8.77
C ILE A 40 35.98 15.96 -9.75
N TYR A 41 34.94 16.50 -10.40
CA TYR A 41 35.02 17.64 -11.30
C TYR A 41 34.42 18.87 -10.63
N ASN A 42 35.29 19.78 -10.16
CA ASN A 42 34.90 21.07 -9.59
C ASN A 42 34.68 22.10 -10.71
N GLU A 43 33.45 22.16 -11.23
CA GLU A 43 33.11 22.99 -12.39
C GLU A 43 32.64 24.40 -11.95
N PRO A 44 33.01 25.47 -12.67
CA PRO A 44 32.83 26.84 -12.21
C PRO A 44 31.36 27.30 -12.12
N ASN A 45 30.45 26.68 -12.88
CA ASN A 45 29.03 27.04 -12.92
C ASN A 45 28.15 25.85 -13.35
N GLU A 46 26.84 26.02 -13.24
CA GLU A 46 25.86 24.99 -13.62
C GLU A 46 25.99 24.53 -15.08
N LYS A 47 26.28 25.45 -16.01
CA LYS A 47 26.42 25.13 -17.42
C LYS A 47 27.61 24.19 -17.66
N ALA A 48 28.75 24.48 -17.03
CA ALA A 48 29.95 23.65 -17.11
C ALA A 48 29.71 22.25 -16.53
N VAL A 49 28.97 22.13 -15.42
CA VAL A 49 28.55 20.82 -14.87
C VAL A 49 27.77 19.99 -15.88
N LEU A 50 26.78 20.58 -16.56
CA LEU A 50 25.98 19.87 -17.55
C LEU A 50 26.79 19.51 -18.81
N GLN A 51 27.66 20.42 -19.27
CA GLN A 51 28.55 20.16 -20.40
C GLN A 51 29.53 19.02 -20.09
N ARG A 52 30.10 19.01 -18.88
CA ARG A 52 30.93 17.92 -18.36
C ARG A 52 30.15 16.62 -18.38
N PHE A 53 28.99 16.58 -17.72
CA PHE A 53 28.17 15.37 -17.66
C PHE A 53 27.82 14.83 -19.05
N PHE A 54 27.37 15.67 -19.98
CA PHE A 54 27.07 15.24 -21.35
C PHE A 54 28.32 14.78 -22.12
N SER A 55 29.48 15.38 -21.88
CA SER A 55 30.75 14.95 -22.46
C SER A 55 31.15 13.57 -21.96
N GLU A 56 31.12 13.34 -20.65
CA GLU A 56 31.46 12.05 -20.03
C GLU A 56 30.50 10.95 -20.50
N VAL A 57 29.21 11.26 -20.64
CA VAL A 57 28.23 10.34 -21.22
C VAL A 57 28.56 9.96 -22.66
N ARG A 58 29.00 10.92 -23.49
CA ARG A 58 29.41 10.61 -24.88
C ARG A 58 30.68 9.76 -24.93
N LEU A 59 31.62 9.99 -24.01
CA LEU A 59 32.86 9.22 -23.90
C LEU A 59 32.57 7.78 -23.45
N ALA A 60 31.72 7.61 -22.43
CA ALA A 60 31.35 6.30 -21.92
C ALA A 60 30.42 5.51 -22.86
N ALA A 61 29.66 6.21 -23.71
CA ALA A 61 28.68 5.64 -24.64
C ALA A 61 27.77 4.55 -23.99
N PRO A 62 27.09 4.86 -22.87
CA PRO A 62 26.37 3.86 -22.10
C PRO A 62 25.15 3.32 -22.86
N ILE A 63 24.98 2.00 -22.85
CA ILE A 63 23.79 1.34 -23.39
C ILE A 63 22.61 1.46 -22.41
N VAL A 64 22.89 1.46 -21.11
CA VAL A 64 21.89 1.52 -20.04
C VAL A 64 22.16 2.69 -19.11
N PHE A 65 21.19 3.58 -18.97
CA PHE A 65 21.13 4.54 -17.89
C PHE A 65 20.33 3.96 -16.73
N VAL A 66 20.83 4.11 -15.52
CA VAL A 66 20.17 3.63 -14.31
C VAL A 66 19.93 4.81 -13.38
N THR A 67 18.70 4.95 -12.88
CA THR A 67 18.35 5.98 -11.89
C THR A 67 17.44 5.40 -10.81
N PHE A 68 17.22 6.18 -9.75
CA PHE A 68 16.21 5.89 -8.75
C PHE A 68 15.17 7.03 -8.75
N ASN A 69 13.97 6.77 -9.28
CA ASN A 69 12.90 7.76 -9.49
C ASN A 69 13.25 8.86 -10.52
N GLY A 70 14.14 8.55 -11.47
CA GLY A 70 14.62 9.50 -12.47
C GLY A 70 13.59 9.91 -13.51
N ASP A 71 12.56 9.08 -13.78
CA ASP A 71 11.47 9.46 -14.69
C ASP A 71 10.65 10.66 -14.17
N TYR A 72 10.59 10.85 -12.85
CA TYR A 72 9.78 11.87 -12.21
C TYR A 72 10.59 13.06 -11.70
N PHE A 73 11.88 12.89 -11.44
CA PHE A 73 12.74 13.93 -10.85
C PHE A 73 13.98 14.22 -11.69
N ASP A 74 14.96 13.32 -11.72
CA ASP A 74 16.32 13.58 -12.21
C ASP A 74 16.36 14.03 -13.67
N TRP A 75 15.78 13.26 -14.59
CA TRP A 75 15.81 13.59 -16.01
C TRP A 75 14.99 14.83 -16.37
N PRO A 76 13.73 14.99 -15.90
CA PRO A 76 12.99 16.23 -16.12
C PRO A 76 13.71 17.47 -15.60
N PHE A 77 14.44 17.33 -14.48
CA PHE A 77 15.23 18.42 -13.91
C PHE A 77 16.40 18.77 -14.83
N ILE A 78 17.22 17.79 -15.23
CA ILE A 78 18.35 17.97 -16.15
C ILE A 78 17.89 18.58 -17.48
N GLU A 79 16.83 18.06 -18.10
CA GLU A 79 16.31 18.55 -19.38
C GLU A 79 15.85 20.01 -19.27
N THR A 80 15.14 20.36 -18.18
CA THR A 80 14.66 21.73 -17.95
C THR A 80 15.83 22.70 -17.74
N ARG A 81 16.82 22.32 -16.93
CA ARG A 81 18.01 23.17 -16.66
C ARG A 81 18.88 23.32 -17.91
N ALA A 82 19.09 22.24 -18.67
CA ALA A 82 19.79 22.27 -19.94
C ALA A 82 19.10 23.23 -20.93
N SER A 83 17.77 23.13 -21.08
CA SER A 83 16.99 24.00 -21.95
C SER A 83 17.09 25.48 -21.55
N MET A 84 17.02 25.79 -20.25
CA MET A 84 17.20 27.16 -19.74
C MET A 84 18.59 27.74 -20.03
N LEU A 85 19.61 26.88 -20.17
CA LEU A 85 21.00 27.25 -20.46
C LEU A 85 21.36 27.13 -21.97
N GLY A 86 20.36 26.89 -22.82
CA GLY A 86 20.52 26.81 -24.28
C GLY A 86 21.09 25.49 -24.80
N MET A 87 21.05 24.42 -23.99
CA MET A 87 21.47 23.06 -24.37
C MET A 87 20.25 22.18 -24.65
N ASP A 88 20.37 21.26 -25.61
CA ASP A 88 19.32 20.30 -25.97
C ASP A 88 19.77 18.89 -25.58
N MET A 89 19.27 18.40 -24.44
CA MET A 89 19.60 17.07 -23.91
C MET A 89 19.42 15.95 -24.95
N GLY A 90 18.39 16.06 -25.79
CA GLY A 90 18.11 15.06 -26.83
C GLY A 90 19.15 15.05 -27.94
N LYS A 91 19.80 16.18 -28.24
CA LYS A 91 20.93 16.25 -29.19
C LYS A 91 22.24 15.82 -28.54
N GLU A 92 22.43 16.15 -27.27
CA GLU A 92 23.69 15.91 -26.55
C GLU A 92 23.91 14.44 -26.21
N ILE A 93 22.86 13.74 -25.75
CA ILE A 93 22.95 12.38 -25.21
C ILE A 93 21.81 11.44 -25.66
N SER A 94 21.00 11.85 -26.66
CA SER A 94 19.91 11.04 -27.22
C SER A 94 18.80 10.62 -26.24
N MET A 95 18.66 11.32 -25.11
CA MET A 95 17.63 11.11 -24.09
C MET A 95 16.57 12.21 -24.14
N ARG A 96 15.28 11.86 -23.99
CA ARG A 96 14.17 12.84 -23.92
C ARG A 96 13.15 12.45 -22.89
N CYS A 97 12.61 13.44 -22.17
CA CYS A 97 11.46 13.19 -21.31
C CYS A 97 10.18 13.30 -22.13
N GLN A 98 9.35 12.26 -22.07
CA GLN A 98 8.05 12.21 -22.68
C GLN A 98 6.97 11.94 -21.64
N THR A 99 5.73 12.26 -21.99
CA THR A 99 4.56 11.87 -21.22
C THR A 99 3.74 10.94 -22.09
N ASP A 100 3.54 9.71 -21.64
CA ASP A 100 2.79 8.70 -22.39
C ASP A 100 1.29 9.05 -22.45
N LEU A 101 0.53 8.27 -23.23
CA LEU A 101 -0.92 8.42 -23.36
C LEU A 101 -1.68 8.26 -22.02
N ARG A 102 -1.06 7.65 -21.01
CA ARG A 102 -1.62 7.48 -19.66
C ARG A 102 -1.20 8.60 -18.69
N MET A 103 -0.60 9.68 -19.20
CA MET A 103 -0.11 10.80 -18.40
C MET A 103 0.99 10.39 -17.38
N THR A 104 1.72 9.31 -17.66
CA THR A 104 2.91 8.93 -16.93
C THR A 104 4.16 9.46 -17.62
N ARG A 105 5.03 10.13 -16.85
CA ARG A 105 6.32 10.62 -17.35
C ARG A 105 7.27 9.46 -17.51
N GLN A 106 7.99 9.46 -18.63
CA GLN A 106 8.98 8.44 -18.98
C GLN A 106 10.13 9.13 -19.70
N THR A 107 11.35 8.78 -19.35
CA THR A 107 12.54 9.23 -20.06
C THR A 107 13.01 8.10 -20.95
N GLU A 108 13.09 8.36 -22.25
CA GLU A 108 13.40 7.35 -23.26
C GLU A 108 14.56 7.79 -24.13
N GLY A 109 15.37 6.80 -24.53
CA GLY A 109 16.52 6.97 -25.39
C GLY A 109 16.27 6.37 -26.76
N ARG A 110 16.92 6.92 -27.79
CA ARG A 110 16.81 6.33 -29.13
C ARG A 110 17.61 5.03 -29.25
N SER A 111 18.82 5.01 -28.71
CA SER A 111 19.75 3.86 -28.71
C SER A 111 20.17 3.45 -27.30
N THR A 112 19.58 4.06 -26.28
CA THR A 112 19.90 3.83 -24.87
C THR A 112 18.63 3.46 -24.10
N ILE A 113 18.79 2.57 -23.14
CA ILE A 113 17.74 2.04 -22.29
C ILE A 113 17.78 2.79 -20.96
N HIS A 114 16.63 3.19 -20.43
CA HIS A 114 16.56 3.89 -19.15
C HIS A 114 15.87 3.04 -18.07
N MET A 115 16.68 2.50 -17.17
CA MET A 115 16.28 1.69 -16.03
C MET A 115 16.04 2.55 -14.80
N ASP A 116 14.81 3.03 -14.63
CA ASP A 116 14.38 3.62 -13.36
C ASP A 116 14.02 2.52 -12.35
N VAL A 117 14.97 2.21 -11.47
CA VAL A 117 14.92 1.14 -10.46
C VAL A 117 13.71 1.29 -9.52
N PHE A 118 13.16 2.49 -9.38
CA PHE A 118 12.01 2.72 -8.53
C PHE A 118 10.75 1.97 -9.00
N HIS A 119 10.60 1.69 -10.30
CA HIS A 119 9.50 0.85 -10.81
C HIS A 119 9.63 -0.60 -10.31
N TRP A 120 10.84 -1.16 -10.35
CA TRP A 120 11.12 -2.50 -9.80
C TRP A 120 10.87 -2.53 -8.29
N VAL A 121 11.31 -1.51 -7.55
CA VAL A 121 11.05 -1.40 -6.11
C VAL A 121 9.54 -1.41 -5.83
N ASN A 122 8.75 -0.70 -6.63
CA ASN A 122 7.31 -0.64 -6.42
C ASN A 122 6.55 -1.92 -6.77
N ARG A 123 7.00 -2.64 -7.80
CA ARG A 123 6.31 -3.81 -8.35
C ARG A 123 6.83 -5.14 -7.79
N ASP A 124 8.14 -5.33 -7.72
CA ASP A 124 8.77 -6.66 -7.61
C ASP A 124 9.62 -6.85 -6.34
N SER A 125 9.96 -5.78 -5.59
CA SER A 125 10.80 -5.92 -4.38
C SER A 125 10.10 -6.61 -3.19
N TYR A 126 8.78 -6.77 -3.23
CA TYR A 126 7.93 -7.18 -2.11
C TYR A 126 8.05 -6.31 -0.84
N LEU A 127 8.75 -5.17 -0.92
CA LEU A 127 8.90 -4.25 0.21
C LEU A 127 7.58 -3.51 0.48
N PRO A 128 7.22 -3.33 1.76
CA PRO A 128 6.07 -2.53 2.13
C PRO A 128 6.28 -1.10 1.63
N GLN A 129 5.21 -0.40 1.29
CA GLN A 129 5.29 0.96 0.74
C GLN A 129 6.13 1.92 1.61
N GLY A 130 6.21 1.67 2.92
CA GLY A 130 7.02 2.45 3.86
C GLY A 130 8.53 2.30 3.72
N SER A 131 8.98 1.22 3.08
CA SER A 131 10.40 0.86 2.95
C SER A 131 10.89 0.94 1.49
N ARG A 132 10.23 1.74 0.65
CA ARG A 132 10.53 1.87 -0.78
C ARG A 132 11.41 3.07 -1.15
N GLY A 133 11.82 3.88 -0.18
CA GLY A 133 12.82 4.93 -0.42
C GLY A 133 14.22 4.33 -0.55
N LEU A 134 15.11 4.94 -1.32
CA LEU A 134 16.46 4.41 -1.62
C LEU A 134 17.21 3.97 -0.36
N LYS A 135 17.19 4.78 0.71
CA LYS A 135 17.86 4.47 1.98
C LYS A 135 17.28 3.23 2.66
N ALA A 136 15.95 3.12 2.73
CA ALA A 136 15.29 1.94 3.29
C ALA A 136 15.52 0.68 2.45
N VAL A 137 15.51 0.81 1.12
CA VAL A 137 15.78 -0.29 0.19
C VAL A 137 17.22 -0.77 0.36
N THR A 138 18.18 0.15 0.46
CA THR A 138 19.61 -0.15 0.67
C THR A 138 19.82 -0.92 1.97
N ARG A 139 19.22 -0.47 3.07
CA ARG A 139 19.33 -1.19 4.37
C ARG A 139 18.80 -2.61 4.30
N VAL A 140 17.66 -2.81 3.65
CA VAL A 140 17.00 -4.12 3.63
C VAL A 140 17.66 -5.06 2.61
N LEU A 141 18.05 -4.56 1.45
CA LEU A 141 18.56 -5.40 0.36
C LEU A 141 20.08 -5.43 0.29
N LEU A 142 20.76 -4.30 0.46
CA LEU A 142 22.22 -4.22 0.43
C LEU A 142 22.86 -4.41 1.82
N GLY A 143 22.12 -4.28 2.91
CA GLY A 143 22.57 -4.68 4.25
C GLY A 143 23.55 -3.71 4.93
N PHE A 144 23.61 -2.45 4.49
CA PHE A 144 24.37 -1.39 5.15
C PHE A 144 23.56 -0.10 5.31
N GLU A 145 24.02 0.79 6.20
CA GLU A 145 23.40 2.10 6.44
C GLU A 145 24.02 3.15 5.49
N PRO A 146 23.27 3.69 4.52
CA PRO A 146 23.77 4.75 3.63
C PRO A 146 23.76 6.14 4.29
N GLU A 147 24.60 7.05 3.80
CA GLU A 147 24.63 8.46 4.27
C GLU A 147 23.26 9.13 4.12
N GLU A 148 22.77 9.84 5.13
CA GLU A 148 21.46 10.48 5.10
C GLU A 148 21.56 11.94 5.53
N ILE A 149 21.19 12.85 4.62
CA ILE A 149 21.04 14.28 4.90
C ILE A 149 19.57 14.65 4.73
N PRO A 150 18.94 15.33 5.70
CA PRO A 150 17.57 15.81 5.57
C PRO A 150 17.44 16.74 4.34
N PRO A 151 16.42 16.57 3.47
CA PRO A 151 16.30 17.34 2.23
C PRO A 151 16.31 18.87 2.42
N GLU A 152 15.75 19.36 3.52
CA GLU A 152 15.75 20.77 3.93
C GLU A 152 17.14 21.33 4.27
N GLU A 153 18.08 20.48 4.67
CA GLU A 153 19.43 20.87 5.03
C GLU A 153 20.39 20.84 3.84
N MET A 154 20.07 20.13 2.75
CA MET A 154 21.01 19.89 1.63
C MET A 154 21.65 21.16 1.08
N VAL A 155 20.88 22.24 0.89
CA VAL A 155 21.43 23.52 0.38
C VAL A 155 22.36 24.19 1.38
N ARG A 156 22.02 24.08 2.67
CA ARG A 156 22.84 24.62 3.77
C ARG A 156 24.12 23.80 3.90
N ALA A 157 24.01 22.48 3.87
CA ALA A 157 25.14 21.55 3.89
C ALA A 157 26.08 21.78 2.70
N ALA A 158 25.57 22.08 1.51
CA ALA A 158 26.43 22.43 0.36
C ALA A 158 27.33 23.65 0.61
N ILE A 159 26.92 24.58 1.47
CA ILE A 159 27.68 25.78 1.82
C ILE A 159 28.54 25.56 3.07
N GLU A 160 27.96 25.02 4.14
CA GLU A 160 28.61 24.91 5.45
C GLU A 160 29.44 23.62 5.61
N ARG A 161 29.01 22.51 4.98
CA ARG A 161 29.59 21.16 5.12
C ARG A 161 29.71 20.46 3.76
N PRO A 162 30.47 21.02 2.80
CA PRO A 162 30.45 20.57 1.41
C PRO A 162 30.98 19.13 1.23
N ASP A 163 31.95 18.69 2.05
CA ASP A 163 32.48 17.32 2.04
C ASP A 163 31.40 16.27 2.37
N GLU A 164 30.54 16.57 3.36
CA GLU A 164 29.43 15.69 3.75
C GLU A 164 28.36 15.62 2.66
N MET A 165 28.04 16.77 2.05
CA MET A 165 27.13 16.82 0.91
C MET A 165 27.65 16.03 -0.29
N ALA A 166 28.95 16.06 -0.54
CA ALA A 166 29.60 15.25 -1.58
C ALA A 166 29.50 13.75 -1.27
N LYS A 167 29.78 13.34 -0.02
CA LYS A 167 29.62 11.95 0.46
C LYS A 167 28.18 11.44 0.28
N TYR A 168 27.19 12.26 0.64
CA TYR A 168 25.78 11.95 0.42
C TYR A 168 25.47 11.71 -1.06
N SER A 169 25.92 12.62 -1.94
CA SER A 169 25.69 12.50 -3.39
C SER A 169 26.30 11.21 -3.96
N VAL A 170 27.55 10.89 -3.61
CA VAL A 170 28.20 9.66 -4.10
C VAL A 170 27.58 8.40 -3.50
N SER A 171 27.10 8.48 -2.26
CA SER A 171 26.39 7.37 -1.62
C SER A 171 25.14 6.99 -2.40
N ASP A 172 24.38 7.95 -2.93
CA ASP A 172 23.18 7.67 -3.72
C ASP A 172 23.50 6.99 -5.06
N ALA A 173 24.56 7.43 -5.74
CA ALA A 173 25.03 6.80 -6.97
C ALA A 173 25.50 5.36 -6.72
N LEU A 174 26.28 5.14 -5.65
CA LEU A 174 26.77 3.83 -5.25
C LEU A 174 25.63 2.87 -4.88
N CYS A 175 24.67 3.34 -4.08
CA CYS A 175 23.50 2.54 -3.72
C CYS A 175 22.67 2.16 -4.96
N THR A 176 22.43 3.12 -5.86
CA THR A 176 21.65 2.89 -7.09
C THR A 176 22.34 1.91 -8.02
N PHE A 177 23.65 2.04 -8.21
CA PHE A 177 24.46 1.14 -9.04
C PHE A 177 24.43 -0.30 -8.52
N HIS A 178 24.75 -0.52 -7.25
CA HIS A 178 24.77 -1.88 -6.68
C HIS A 178 23.39 -2.49 -6.55
N LEU A 179 22.36 -1.69 -6.23
CA LEU A 179 20.97 -2.16 -6.24
C LEU A 179 20.57 -2.68 -7.62
N TYR A 180 20.93 -1.94 -8.67
CA TYR A 180 20.69 -2.35 -10.05
C TYR A 180 21.46 -3.62 -10.40
N MET A 181 22.78 -3.63 -10.20
CA MET A 181 23.64 -4.74 -10.63
C MET A 181 23.32 -6.05 -9.88
N LYS A 182 23.00 -5.97 -8.58
CA LYS A 182 22.75 -7.15 -7.74
C LYS A 182 21.34 -7.70 -7.88
N TYR A 183 20.33 -6.84 -8.04
CA TYR A 183 18.91 -7.25 -8.01
C TYR A 183 18.18 -7.03 -9.32
N VAL A 184 18.25 -5.82 -9.89
CA VAL A 184 17.36 -5.43 -11.00
C VAL A 184 17.85 -5.99 -12.33
N HIS A 185 19.14 -5.87 -12.62
CA HIS A 185 19.75 -6.31 -13.86
C HIS A 185 19.50 -7.80 -14.15
N PRO A 186 19.90 -8.76 -13.27
CA PRO A 186 19.69 -10.17 -13.54
C PRO A 186 18.21 -10.53 -13.62
N PHE A 187 17.36 -9.95 -12.76
CA PHE A 187 15.92 -10.18 -12.75
C PHE A 187 15.25 -9.73 -14.05
N LEU A 188 15.53 -8.52 -14.49
CA LEU A 188 14.82 -7.89 -15.60
C LEU A 188 15.23 -8.49 -16.94
N PHE A 189 16.54 -8.66 -17.18
CA PHE A 189 16.98 -9.29 -18.43
C PHE A 189 16.58 -10.77 -18.50
N SER A 190 16.46 -11.45 -17.35
CA SER A 190 15.86 -12.79 -17.32
C SER A 190 14.39 -12.79 -17.73
N LEU A 191 13.61 -11.77 -17.35
CA LEU A 191 12.23 -11.61 -17.82
C LEU A 191 12.15 -11.31 -19.32
N CYS A 192 13.08 -10.51 -19.86
CA CYS A 192 13.16 -10.22 -21.30
C CYS A 192 13.44 -11.46 -22.16
N ASN A 193 14.07 -12.50 -21.61
CA ASN A 193 14.26 -13.76 -22.34
C ASN A 193 12.93 -14.49 -22.63
N ILE A 194 11.85 -14.13 -21.92
CA ILE A 194 10.57 -14.85 -21.97
C ILE A 194 9.43 -13.93 -22.45
N ILE A 195 9.51 -12.64 -22.12
CA ILE A 195 8.48 -11.66 -22.47
C ILE A 195 8.92 -10.88 -23.71
N PRO A 196 8.08 -10.79 -24.76
CA PRO A 196 8.42 -10.13 -26.03
C PRO A 196 8.33 -8.60 -25.93
N LEU A 197 9.02 -8.00 -24.96
CA LEU A 197 9.04 -6.56 -24.72
C LEU A 197 10.47 -6.08 -24.48
N SER A 198 10.72 -4.82 -24.80
CA SER A 198 12.00 -4.19 -24.47
C SER A 198 12.21 -4.13 -22.96
N PRO A 199 13.47 -4.07 -22.49
CA PRO A 199 13.78 -3.97 -21.07
C PRO A 199 13.06 -2.80 -20.35
N ASP A 200 12.95 -1.64 -21.00
CA ASP A 200 12.20 -0.48 -20.49
C ASP A 200 10.72 -0.77 -20.25
N ASP A 201 10.09 -1.51 -21.16
CA ASP A 201 8.68 -1.89 -21.08
C ASP A 201 8.46 -3.00 -20.05
N VAL A 202 9.38 -3.97 -19.96
CA VAL A 202 9.36 -5.00 -18.91
C VAL A 202 9.49 -4.37 -17.54
N LEU A 203 10.24 -3.27 -17.37
CA LEU A 203 10.34 -2.55 -16.09
C LEU A 203 9.05 -1.81 -15.73
N ARG A 204 8.47 -1.09 -16.70
CA ARG A 204 7.41 -0.10 -16.44
C ARG A 204 5.99 -0.67 -16.51
N LYS A 205 5.74 -1.69 -17.34
CA LYS A 205 4.38 -2.24 -17.49
C LYS A 205 3.98 -3.07 -16.28
N GLY A 206 2.70 -3.05 -15.91
CA GLY A 206 2.18 -3.89 -14.82
C GLY A 206 2.27 -5.38 -15.15
N SER A 207 2.41 -6.24 -14.14
CA SER A 207 2.59 -7.69 -14.30
C SER A 207 1.49 -8.37 -15.11
N GLY A 208 0.23 -7.92 -14.99
CA GLY A 208 -0.87 -8.41 -15.84
C GLY A 208 -0.70 -8.11 -17.33
N THR A 209 0.03 -7.05 -17.71
CA THR A 209 0.37 -6.80 -19.12
C THR A 209 1.50 -7.71 -19.59
N LEU A 210 2.48 -7.99 -18.73
CA LEU A 210 3.53 -8.97 -19.02
C LEU A 210 2.93 -10.36 -19.26
N CYS A 211 1.97 -10.75 -18.41
CA CYS A 211 1.16 -11.97 -18.59
C CYS A 211 0.39 -11.97 -19.91
N GLU A 212 -0.25 -10.85 -20.28
CA GLU A 212 -0.97 -10.72 -21.56
C GLU A 212 -0.05 -10.96 -22.76
N MET A 213 1.16 -10.36 -22.77
CA MET A 213 2.11 -10.50 -23.88
C MET A 213 2.62 -11.93 -24.01
N LEU A 214 2.91 -12.58 -22.88
CA LEU A 214 3.29 -13.98 -22.85
C LEU A 214 2.20 -14.87 -23.43
N LEU A 215 0.96 -14.72 -22.96
CA LEU A 215 -0.18 -15.50 -23.47
C LEU A 215 -0.43 -15.24 -24.96
N MET A 216 -0.15 -14.02 -25.45
CA MET A 216 -0.22 -13.71 -26.88
C MET A 216 0.85 -14.44 -27.70
N CYS A 217 2.09 -14.57 -27.19
CA CYS A 217 3.11 -15.41 -27.82
C CYS A 217 2.68 -16.87 -27.89
N GLN A 218 2.21 -17.42 -26.77
CA GLN A 218 1.77 -18.82 -26.70
C GLN A 218 0.56 -19.09 -27.58
N ALA A 219 -0.42 -18.18 -27.61
CA ALA A 219 -1.55 -18.26 -28.53
C ALA A 219 -1.10 -18.24 -30.00
N ARG A 220 -0.16 -17.37 -30.37
CA ARG A 220 0.40 -17.31 -31.73
C ARG A 220 1.10 -18.61 -32.12
N GLU A 221 1.93 -19.16 -31.24
CA GLU A 221 2.65 -20.43 -31.46
C GLU A 221 1.67 -21.59 -31.70
N LYS A 222 0.55 -21.60 -30.97
CA LYS A 222 -0.53 -22.59 -31.12
C LYS A 222 -1.57 -22.23 -32.19
N ARG A 223 -1.35 -21.16 -32.97
CA ARG A 223 -2.25 -20.64 -34.02
C ARG A 223 -3.67 -20.30 -33.52
N ILE A 224 -3.78 -19.86 -32.27
CA ILE A 224 -5.02 -19.44 -31.62
C ILE A 224 -5.20 -17.94 -31.82
N LEU A 225 -6.39 -17.52 -32.28
CA LEU A 225 -6.71 -16.12 -32.45
C LEU A 225 -6.84 -15.42 -31.09
N ALA A 226 -6.06 -14.37 -30.88
CA ALA A 226 -6.15 -13.57 -29.66
C ALA A 226 -7.47 -12.76 -29.64
N PRO A 227 -8.30 -12.88 -28.59
CA PRO A 227 -9.55 -12.13 -28.50
C PRO A 227 -9.32 -10.62 -28.43
N ASN A 228 -10.34 -9.83 -28.78
CA ASN A 228 -10.35 -8.40 -28.50
C ASN A 228 -10.29 -8.14 -26.99
N LYS A 229 -9.80 -6.96 -26.60
CA LYS A 229 -9.75 -6.57 -25.19
C LYS A 229 -11.17 -6.48 -24.62
N HIS A 230 -11.35 -7.02 -23.42
CA HIS A 230 -12.62 -6.97 -22.72
C HIS A 230 -13.00 -5.54 -22.34
N ASN A 231 -14.15 -5.07 -22.83
CA ASN A 231 -14.73 -3.80 -22.42
C ASN A 231 -15.47 -4.00 -21.10
N GLY A 232 -14.73 -3.92 -19.98
CA GLY A 232 -15.19 -4.16 -18.59
C GLY A 232 -16.14 -3.12 -18.02
N SER A 233 -17.03 -2.61 -18.85
CA SER A 233 -18.07 -1.67 -18.47
C SER A 233 -19.26 -2.47 -17.92
N ALA A 234 -19.40 -2.55 -16.59
CA ALA A 234 -20.65 -2.96 -15.93
C ALA A 234 -21.79 -1.95 -16.20
N ILE A 235 -21.54 -0.95 -17.03
CA ILE A 235 -22.47 0.14 -17.27
C ILE A 235 -23.65 -0.38 -18.09
N GLY A 236 -24.84 -0.21 -17.53
CA GLY A 236 -26.09 -0.69 -18.13
C GLY A 236 -26.41 -2.15 -17.81
N LYS A 237 -25.57 -2.87 -17.05
CA LYS A 237 -25.92 -4.20 -16.56
C LYS A 237 -26.96 -4.10 -15.46
N LEU A 238 -28.00 -4.91 -15.60
CA LEU A 238 -29.03 -5.09 -14.60
C LEU A 238 -28.80 -6.43 -13.90
N THR A 239 -29.17 -6.51 -12.62
CA THR A 239 -29.40 -7.78 -11.95
C THR A 239 -30.62 -8.48 -12.56
N GLU A 240 -30.80 -9.77 -12.29
CA GLU A 240 -31.94 -10.55 -12.81
C GLU A 240 -33.31 -9.96 -12.42
N ASP A 241 -33.39 -9.33 -11.25
CA ASP A 241 -34.54 -8.62 -10.71
C ASP A 241 -34.65 -7.13 -11.16
N GLY A 242 -33.75 -6.68 -12.04
CA GLY A 242 -33.86 -5.39 -12.74
C GLY A 242 -33.23 -4.19 -12.03
N HIS A 243 -32.34 -4.39 -11.06
CA HIS A 243 -31.59 -3.30 -10.42
C HIS A 243 -30.31 -2.97 -11.17
N VAL A 244 -29.90 -1.69 -11.16
CA VAL A 244 -28.67 -1.25 -11.83
C VAL A 244 -27.45 -1.66 -11.02
N LEU A 245 -26.55 -2.44 -11.63
CA LEU A 245 -25.27 -2.81 -11.02
C LEU A 245 -24.29 -1.62 -11.03
N GLU A 246 -23.76 -1.29 -9.86
CA GLU A 246 -22.63 -0.37 -9.74
C GLU A 246 -21.33 -1.11 -10.01
N SER A 247 -21.19 -2.28 -9.38
CA SER A 247 -20.07 -3.20 -9.55
C SER A 247 -20.49 -4.65 -9.35
N GLU A 248 -19.76 -5.56 -9.98
CA GLU A 248 -19.88 -7.00 -9.79
C GLU A 248 -18.49 -7.61 -9.61
N THR A 249 -18.40 -8.64 -8.79
CA THR A 249 -17.19 -9.37 -8.45
C THR A 249 -17.56 -10.77 -7.94
N TYR A 250 -16.58 -11.52 -7.45
CA TYR A 250 -16.73 -12.76 -6.71
C TYR A 250 -16.24 -12.59 -5.27
N ILE A 251 -16.55 -13.55 -4.40
CA ILE A 251 -15.98 -13.64 -3.06
C ILE A 251 -14.51 -14.05 -3.14
N GLY A 252 -13.62 -13.18 -2.64
CA GLY A 252 -12.18 -13.36 -2.68
C GLY A 252 -11.65 -14.42 -1.71
N GLY A 253 -10.34 -14.40 -1.47
CA GLY A 253 -9.69 -15.31 -0.53
C GLY A 253 -10.27 -15.24 0.88
N HIS A 254 -10.45 -16.41 1.49
CA HIS A 254 -10.94 -16.56 2.85
C HIS A 254 -9.88 -16.12 3.87
N VAL A 255 -10.27 -15.38 4.90
CA VAL A 255 -9.34 -14.90 5.93
C VAL A 255 -10.06 -14.86 7.28
N GLU A 256 -9.47 -15.50 8.29
CA GLU A 256 -10.02 -15.56 9.65
C GLU A 256 -8.93 -15.34 10.68
N ALA A 257 -9.27 -14.63 11.76
CA ALA A 257 -8.43 -14.52 12.94
C ALA A 257 -9.20 -15.20 14.09
N LEU A 258 -8.75 -16.41 14.42
CA LEU A 258 -9.46 -17.36 15.30
C LEU A 258 -9.06 -17.14 16.75
N ARG A 259 -7.78 -16.86 17.00
CA ARG A 259 -7.25 -16.63 18.33
C ARG A 259 -6.30 -15.44 18.37
N SER A 260 -6.21 -14.83 19.55
CA SER A 260 -5.29 -13.74 19.87
C SER A 260 -4.53 -14.09 21.14
N GLY A 261 -3.30 -13.62 21.27
CA GLY A 261 -2.45 -13.96 22.41
C GLY A 261 -1.00 -14.17 22.02
N VAL A 262 -0.25 -14.65 23.01
CA VAL A 262 1.14 -15.06 22.89
C VAL A 262 1.19 -16.59 22.92
N TYR A 263 1.77 -17.16 21.87
CA TYR A 263 2.02 -18.59 21.75
C TYR A 263 3.52 -18.80 21.64
N ARG A 264 4.08 -19.66 22.47
CA ARG A 264 5.53 -19.89 22.57
C ARG A 264 5.84 -21.36 22.74
N SER A 265 6.90 -21.83 22.09
CA SER A 265 7.33 -23.22 22.13
C SER A 265 7.79 -23.67 23.53
N ASP A 266 8.13 -22.75 24.42
CA ASP A 266 8.54 -23.04 25.80
C ASP A 266 7.42 -22.90 26.84
N LEU A 267 6.26 -22.33 26.47
CA LEU A 267 5.13 -22.12 27.38
C LEU A 267 4.05 -23.21 27.18
N PRO A 268 3.65 -23.96 28.22
CA PRO A 268 2.68 -25.03 28.07
C PRO A 268 1.29 -24.50 27.70
N LEU A 269 0.58 -25.23 26.84
CA LEU A 269 -0.81 -25.00 26.46
C LEU A 269 -1.66 -26.22 26.78
N CYS A 270 -2.94 -25.97 27.07
CA CYS A 270 -3.93 -27.03 27.22
C CYS A 270 -4.50 -27.39 25.84
N PHE A 271 -4.41 -28.68 25.50
CA PHE A 271 -5.00 -29.26 24.30
C PHE A 271 -6.13 -30.23 24.71
N ASP A 272 -7.21 -30.22 23.92
CA ASP A 272 -8.30 -31.18 23.98
C ASP A 272 -8.41 -31.80 22.58
N VAL A 273 -7.72 -32.91 22.38
CA VAL A 273 -7.64 -33.58 21.07
C VAL A 273 -8.84 -34.49 20.87
N ASP A 274 -9.49 -34.38 19.72
CA ASP A 274 -10.61 -35.22 19.31
C ASP A 274 -10.12 -36.65 19.05
N VAL A 275 -10.66 -37.60 19.80
CA VAL A 275 -10.31 -39.03 19.71
C VAL A 275 -10.72 -39.60 18.36
N ASP A 276 -11.85 -39.18 17.80
CA ASP A 276 -12.36 -39.69 16.52
C ASP A 276 -11.41 -39.27 15.37
N ALA A 277 -10.86 -38.05 15.45
CA ALA A 277 -9.88 -37.57 14.48
C ALA A 277 -8.57 -38.37 14.52
N LEU A 278 -8.12 -38.80 15.71
CA LEU A 278 -6.95 -39.65 15.86
C LEU A 278 -7.18 -41.06 15.31
N GLU A 279 -8.37 -41.62 15.51
CA GLU A 279 -8.74 -42.90 14.90
C GLU A 279 -8.78 -42.82 13.38
N ASP A 280 -9.30 -41.73 12.83
CA ASP A 280 -9.34 -41.53 11.38
C ASP A 280 -7.94 -41.35 10.78
N LEU A 281 -7.03 -40.67 11.50
CA LEU A 281 -5.61 -40.61 11.15
C LEU A 281 -4.97 -42.01 11.13
N GLU A 282 -5.26 -42.84 12.12
CA GLU A 282 -4.73 -44.21 12.18
C GLU A 282 -5.27 -45.09 11.04
N LYS A 283 -6.57 -44.97 10.72
CA LYS A 283 -7.20 -45.69 9.59
C LYS A 283 -6.60 -45.29 8.25
N THR A 284 -6.33 -44.00 8.06
CA THR A 284 -5.81 -43.45 6.80
C THR A 284 -4.28 -43.48 6.70
N LEU A 285 -3.57 -43.82 7.78
CA LEU A 285 -2.11 -43.79 7.87
C LEU A 285 -1.42 -44.51 6.71
N ASN A 286 -1.88 -45.70 6.33
CA ASN A 286 -1.29 -46.46 5.24
C ASN A 286 -1.38 -45.72 3.90
N GLU A 287 -2.50 -45.05 3.64
CA GLU A 287 -2.69 -44.24 2.44
C GLU A 287 -1.83 -42.98 2.48
N THR A 288 -1.73 -42.33 3.63
CA THR A 288 -0.86 -41.16 3.86
C THR A 288 0.61 -41.50 3.64
N LEU A 289 1.11 -42.61 4.22
CA LEU A 289 2.50 -43.04 4.03
C LEU A 289 2.77 -43.43 2.58
N ARG A 290 1.84 -44.14 1.94
CA ARG A 290 1.94 -44.46 0.51
C ARG A 290 2.03 -43.19 -0.32
N PHE A 291 1.20 -42.19 -0.04
CA PHE A 291 1.22 -40.90 -0.72
C PHE A 291 2.54 -40.15 -0.50
N ALA A 292 3.06 -40.13 0.73
CA ALA A 292 4.35 -39.51 1.06
C ALA A 292 5.53 -40.16 0.31
N ILE A 293 5.47 -41.48 0.09
CA ILE A 293 6.49 -42.22 -0.66
C ILE A 293 6.35 -41.99 -2.16
N THR A 294 5.16 -42.20 -2.73
CA THR A 294 4.96 -42.26 -4.19
C THR A 294 4.79 -40.89 -4.83
N VAL A 295 4.13 -39.95 -4.16
CA VAL A 295 3.79 -38.62 -4.72
C VAL A 295 4.79 -37.57 -4.24
N GLU A 296 4.99 -37.43 -2.93
CA GLU A 296 5.86 -36.39 -2.37
C GLU A 296 7.34 -36.70 -2.61
N SER A 297 7.76 -37.92 -2.28
CA SER A 297 9.15 -38.37 -2.43
C SER A 297 9.46 -38.93 -3.82
N LYS A 298 8.45 -39.14 -4.67
CA LYS A 298 8.58 -39.71 -6.03
C LYS A 298 9.41 -41.00 -6.07
N THR A 299 9.22 -41.86 -5.08
CA THR A 299 9.98 -43.11 -4.89
C THR A 299 9.03 -44.30 -4.97
N ASN A 300 9.52 -45.47 -5.40
CA ASN A 300 8.72 -46.69 -5.38
C ASN A 300 8.62 -47.21 -3.94
N ILE A 301 7.43 -47.71 -3.56
CA ILE A 301 7.19 -48.31 -2.25
C ILE A 301 8.08 -49.54 -2.02
N ASP A 302 8.37 -50.29 -3.08
CA ASP A 302 9.22 -51.48 -3.01
C ASP A 302 10.68 -51.16 -2.70
N ASP A 303 11.10 -49.90 -2.87
CA ASP A 303 12.46 -49.46 -2.59
C ASP A 303 12.67 -49.04 -1.14
N ILE A 304 11.61 -48.96 -0.31
CA ILE A 304 11.67 -48.51 1.07
C ILE A 304 11.89 -49.70 2.02
N THR A 305 12.89 -49.59 2.90
CA THR A 305 13.26 -50.70 3.81
C THR A 305 12.69 -50.57 5.22
N ASN A 306 12.32 -49.36 5.66
CA ASN A 306 11.92 -49.06 7.04
C ASN A 306 10.46 -48.56 7.16
N ASN A 307 9.58 -48.93 6.21
CA ASN A 307 8.19 -48.44 6.19
C ASN A 307 7.41 -48.87 7.45
N ASP A 308 7.54 -50.12 7.86
CA ASP A 308 6.83 -50.64 9.04
C ASP A 308 7.32 -50.03 10.35
N GLU A 309 8.62 -49.71 10.45
CA GLU A 309 9.20 -49.01 11.60
C GLU A 309 8.61 -47.61 11.75
N VAL A 310 8.58 -46.84 10.65
CA VAL A 310 7.99 -45.49 10.64
C VAL A 310 6.51 -45.53 10.97
N ARG A 311 5.78 -46.49 10.39
CA ARG A 311 4.35 -46.70 10.67
C ARG A 311 4.10 -46.98 12.15
N ASN A 312 4.81 -47.95 12.73
CA ASN A 312 4.62 -48.34 14.13
C ASN A 312 4.96 -47.20 15.09
N GLU A 313 5.97 -46.39 14.78
CA GLU A 313 6.31 -45.22 15.58
C GLU A 313 5.20 -44.15 15.54
N ILE A 314 4.62 -43.87 14.37
CA ILE A 314 3.49 -42.93 14.25
C ILE A 314 2.28 -43.45 15.02
N VAL A 315 1.93 -44.73 14.86
CA VAL A 315 0.81 -45.36 15.60
C VAL A 315 1.01 -45.24 17.11
N ARG A 316 2.24 -45.49 17.60
CA ARG A 316 2.57 -45.36 19.02
C ARG A 316 2.33 -43.94 19.54
N GLN A 317 2.72 -42.93 18.78
CA GLN A 317 2.52 -41.52 19.14
C GLN A 317 1.03 -41.12 19.10
N LEU A 318 0.28 -41.58 18.09
CA LEU A 318 -1.18 -41.36 18.00
C LEU A 318 -1.94 -42.08 19.12
N HIS A 319 -1.55 -43.30 19.48
CA HIS A 319 -2.14 -44.03 20.61
C HIS A 319 -1.89 -43.32 21.93
N ALA A 320 -0.66 -42.82 22.15
CA ALA A 320 -0.34 -42.03 23.32
C ALA A 320 -1.17 -40.73 23.40
N LEU A 321 -1.47 -40.10 22.25
CA LEU A 321 -2.40 -38.96 22.17
C LEU A 321 -3.82 -39.36 22.58
N ARG A 322 -4.29 -40.50 22.09
CA ARG A 322 -5.63 -41.05 22.32
C ARG A 322 -5.87 -41.48 23.77
N GLU A 323 -4.87 -42.04 24.45
CA GLU A 323 -4.99 -42.43 25.86
C GLU A 323 -5.21 -41.23 26.79
N LYS A 324 -4.63 -40.08 26.43
CA LYS A 324 -4.74 -38.83 27.20
C LYS A 324 -5.06 -37.65 26.27
N PRO A 325 -6.30 -37.55 25.76
CA PRO A 325 -6.66 -36.54 24.76
C PRO A 325 -6.62 -35.12 25.33
N ARG A 326 -6.93 -34.98 26.63
CA ARG A 326 -6.76 -33.75 27.41
C ARG A 326 -5.38 -33.71 28.05
N ARG A 327 -4.56 -32.77 27.61
CA ARG A 327 -3.17 -32.65 28.06
C ARG A 327 -2.72 -31.22 28.14
N SER A 328 -1.70 -31.00 28.98
CA SER A 328 -0.97 -29.73 29.06
C SER A 328 0.49 -30.03 28.75
N GLU A 329 0.96 -29.50 27.62
CA GLU A 329 2.34 -29.67 27.17
C GLU A 329 2.78 -28.47 26.33
N LYS A 330 4.08 -28.42 26.01
CA LYS A 330 4.63 -27.38 25.13
C LYS A 330 4.08 -27.51 23.70
N PRO A 331 3.86 -26.40 22.98
CA PRO A 331 3.33 -26.44 21.62
C PRO A 331 4.43 -26.47 20.54
N LEU A 332 4.09 -27.04 19.39
CA LEU A 332 4.80 -26.82 18.12
C LEU A 332 4.03 -25.75 17.33
N ILE A 333 4.70 -24.68 16.94
CA ILE A 333 4.10 -23.58 16.17
C ILE A 333 4.42 -23.76 14.69
N TYR A 334 3.40 -23.97 13.87
CA TYR A 334 3.53 -24.23 12.44
C TYR A 334 2.78 -23.23 11.58
N HIS A 335 3.31 -23.05 10.37
CA HIS A 335 2.61 -22.47 9.24
C HIS A 335 2.46 -23.53 8.15
N LEU A 336 1.23 -23.90 7.83
CA LEU A 336 0.89 -24.84 6.76
C LEU A 336 0.33 -24.03 5.58
N ASP A 337 1.09 -23.94 4.49
CA ASP A 337 0.80 -23.07 3.35
C ASP A 337 0.70 -23.86 2.05
N VAL A 338 -0.25 -23.53 1.17
CA VAL A 338 -0.36 -24.22 -0.13
C VAL A 338 0.58 -23.58 -1.14
N SER A 339 1.58 -24.35 -1.58
CA SER A 339 2.58 -23.89 -2.56
C SER A 339 1.90 -23.42 -3.85
N ALA A 340 2.03 -22.14 -4.16
CA ALA A 340 1.44 -21.53 -5.36
C ALA A 340 -0.05 -21.93 -5.56
N MET A 341 -0.85 -21.76 -4.51
CA MET A 341 -2.23 -22.22 -4.40
C MET A 341 -3.07 -21.99 -5.67
N TYR A 342 -3.26 -20.74 -6.09
CA TYR A 342 -4.12 -20.42 -7.23
C TYR A 342 -3.63 -21.00 -8.56
N PRO A 343 -2.35 -20.88 -8.94
CA PRO A 343 -1.80 -21.63 -10.07
C PRO A 343 -2.08 -23.13 -10.00
N ASN A 344 -1.87 -23.78 -8.85
CA ASN A 344 -2.09 -25.21 -8.74
C ASN A 344 -3.58 -25.60 -8.78
N ILE A 345 -4.50 -24.76 -8.29
CA ILE A 345 -5.94 -24.94 -8.48
C ILE A 345 -6.32 -24.80 -9.97
N ILE A 346 -5.74 -23.81 -10.66
CA ILE A 346 -5.90 -23.62 -12.11
C ILE A 346 -5.46 -24.87 -12.87
N LEU A 347 -4.28 -25.41 -12.53
CA LEU A 347 -3.72 -26.59 -13.18
C LEU A 347 -4.53 -27.85 -12.89
N THR A 348 -4.92 -28.10 -11.63
CA THR A 348 -5.72 -29.27 -11.24
C THR A 348 -7.07 -29.30 -11.98
N ASN A 349 -7.77 -28.17 -12.03
CA ASN A 349 -9.13 -28.12 -12.58
C ASN A 349 -9.18 -27.69 -14.05
N ARG A 350 -8.01 -27.56 -14.71
CA ARG A 350 -7.88 -27.14 -16.11
C ARG A 350 -8.60 -25.81 -16.40
N LEU A 351 -8.52 -24.87 -15.45
CA LEU A 351 -9.25 -23.62 -15.50
C LEU A 351 -8.60 -22.64 -16.48
N GLN A 352 -9.37 -22.20 -17.47
CA GLN A 352 -8.95 -21.17 -18.40
C GLN A 352 -10.19 -20.46 -18.96
N PRO A 353 -10.10 -19.18 -19.36
CA PRO A 353 -11.28 -18.39 -19.69
C PRO A 353 -12.16 -18.97 -20.79
N HIS A 354 -11.58 -19.63 -21.80
CA HIS A 354 -12.33 -20.26 -22.89
C HIS A 354 -12.85 -21.66 -22.56
N ALA A 355 -12.34 -22.31 -21.50
CA ALA A 355 -12.90 -23.57 -21.03
C ALA A 355 -14.20 -23.37 -20.23
N VAL A 356 -14.48 -22.15 -19.75
CA VAL A 356 -15.77 -21.80 -19.14
C VAL A 356 -16.81 -21.68 -20.25
N VAL A 357 -17.62 -22.71 -20.42
CA VAL A 357 -18.59 -22.80 -21.53
C VAL A 357 -20.01 -22.49 -21.07
N SER A 358 -20.77 -21.77 -21.88
CA SER A 358 -22.22 -21.65 -21.69
C SER A 358 -22.93 -22.93 -22.14
N PRO A 359 -24.14 -23.21 -21.62
CA PRO A 359 -24.93 -24.35 -22.07
C PRO A 359 -25.15 -24.38 -23.59
N ALA A 360 -25.35 -23.21 -24.22
CA ALA A 360 -25.52 -23.11 -25.66
C ALA A 360 -24.24 -23.47 -26.44
N GLN A 361 -23.06 -23.03 -25.98
CA GLN A 361 -21.78 -23.41 -26.60
C GLN A 361 -21.51 -24.91 -26.44
N CYS A 362 -21.78 -25.46 -25.26
CA CYS A 362 -21.57 -26.87 -25.01
C CYS A 362 -22.54 -27.74 -25.82
N ALA A 363 -23.79 -27.30 -25.99
CA ALA A 363 -24.78 -27.99 -26.81
C ALA A 363 -24.40 -28.06 -28.30
N ALA A 364 -23.68 -27.05 -28.81
CA ALA A 364 -23.20 -26.99 -30.18
C ALA A 364 -21.89 -27.77 -30.42
N CYS A 365 -21.30 -28.37 -29.38
CA CYS A 365 -20.06 -29.13 -29.48
C CYS A 365 -20.33 -30.54 -30.04
N ASP A 366 -19.48 -31.01 -30.96
CA ASP A 366 -19.57 -32.36 -31.54
C ASP A 366 -19.46 -33.49 -30.51
N PHE A 367 -18.86 -33.19 -29.35
CA PHE A 367 -18.68 -34.14 -28.25
C PHE A 367 -19.79 -34.12 -27.20
N ASN A 368 -20.83 -33.31 -27.40
CA ASN A 368 -21.96 -33.19 -26.48
C ASN A 368 -22.70 -34.53 -26.35
N GLY A 369 -22.94 -34.98 -25.12
CA GLY A 369 -23.62 -36.26 -24.83
C GLY A 369 -22.81 -37.53 -25.11
N MET A 370 -21.59 -37.40 -25.66
CA MET A 370 -20.70 -38.54 -25.99
C MET A 370 -19.49 -38.65 -25.05
N SER A 371 -19.28 -37.68 -24.15
CA SER A 371 -18.09 -37.63 -23.30
C SER A 371 -18.37 -37.01 -21.92
N GLU A 372 -17.63 -37.47 -20.90
CA GLU A 372 -17.66 -36.91 -19.53
C GLU A 372 -16.74 -35.67 -19.39
N CYS A 373 -16.66 -34.82 -20.41
CA CYS A 373 -15.75 -33.68 -20.43
C CYS A 373 -16.30 -32.43 -19.70
N GLN A 374 -17.54 -32.48 -19.22
CA GLN A 374 -18.21 -31.38 -18.51
C GLN A 374 -17.88 -31.46 -17.01
N ARG A 375 -17.07 -30.51 -16.52
CA ARG A 375 -16.77 -30.39 -15.09
C ARG A 375 -17.48 -29.17 -14.52
N ASP A 376 -18.57 -29.39 -13.79
CA ASP A 376 -19.29 -28.31 -13.11
C ASP A 376 -18.58 -27.92 -11.81
N MET A 377 -18.36 -26.62 -11.63
CA MET A 377 -17.69 -26.08 -10.45
C MET A 377 -18.45 -24.89 -9.87
N GLU A 378 -18.57 -24.88 -8.55
CA GLU A 378 -19.24 -23.81 -7.80
C GLU A 378 -18.30 -22.62 -7.56
N TRP A 379 -18.88 -21.44 -7.57
CA TRP A 379 -18.25 -20.18 -7.18
C TRP A 379 -19.28 -19.24 -6.57
N THR A 380 -18.82 -18.17 -5.91
CA THR A 380 -19.74 -17.22 -5.27
C THR A 380 -19.64 -15.85 -5.90
N TRP A 381 -20.71 -15.43 -6.57
CA TRP A 381 -20.86 -14.10 -7.15
C TRP A 381 -21.23 -13.09 -6.05
N ARG A 382 -20.73 -11.85 -6.18
CA ARG A 382 -21.06 -10.72 -5.33
C ARG A 382 -21.32 -9.49 -6.19
N GLY A 383 -22.55 -8.98 -6.14
CA GLY A 383 -22.94 -7.74 -6.82
C GLY A 383 -23.25 -6.63 -5.83
N GLU A 384 -22.83 -5.42 -6.17
CA GLU A 384 -23.26 -4.18 -5.52
C GLU A 384 -24.16 -3.41 -6.50
N PHE A 385 -25.41 -3.18 -6.12
CA PHE A 385 -26.42 -2.57 -6.98
C PHE A 385 -27.16 -1.45 -6.27
N TYR A 386 -27.77 -0.56 -7.05
CA TYR A 386 -28.63 0.48 -6.53
C TYR A 386 -29.99 -0.11 -6.14
N PRO A 387 -30.52 0.16 -4.93
CA PRO A 387 -31.85 -0.30 -4.52
C PRO A 387 -33.00 0.19 -5.41
N ALA A 388 -32.76 1.24 -6.21
CA ALA A 388 -33.74 1.75 -7.15
C ALA A 388 -34.16 0.66 -8.14
N SER A 389 -35.47 0.53 -8.33
CA SER A 389 -36.04 -0.36 -9.34
C SER A 389 -35.70 0.10 -10.75
N ARG A 390 -35.86 -0.81 -11.73
CA ARG A 390 -35.68 -0.50 -13.14
C ARG A 390 -36.46 0.76 -13.58
N GLY A 391 -37.73 0.87 -13.20
CA GLY A 391 -38.58 1.99 -13.57
C GLY A 391 -38.08 3.34 -13.02
N GLU A 392 -37.57 3.35 -11.78
CA GLU A 392 -36.99 4.55 -11.17
C GLU A 392 -35.66 4.93 -11.82
N ALA A 393 -34.81 3.93 -12.12
CA ALA A 393 -33.55 4.16 -12.82
C ALA A 393 -33.80 4.75 -14.22
N GLU A 394 -34.77 4.21 -14.97
CA GLU A 394 -35.17 4.73 -16.28
C GLU A 394 -35.74 6.16 -16.17
N MET A 395 -36.54 6.45 -15.13
CA MET A 395 -37.04 7.81 -14.86
C MET A 395 -35.89 8.80 -14.63
N ILE A 396 -34.91 8.42 -13.81
CA ILE A 396 -33.73 9.24 -13.52
C ILE A 396 -32.90 9.45 -14.80
N GLN A 397 -32.75 8.41 -15.62
CA GLN A 397 -32.05 8.50 -16.89
C GLN A 397 -32.73 9.47 -17.86
N ARG A 398 -34.06 9.38 -18.02
CA ARG A 398 -34.84 10.30 -18.86
C ARG A 398 -34.74 11.75 -18.38
N ARG A 399 -34.86 11.97 -17.07
CA ARG A 399 -34.72 13.31 -16.47
C ARG A 399 -33.32 13.88 -16.71
N THR A 400 -32.29 13.08 -16.49
CA THR A 400 -30.89 13.47 -16.69
C THR A 400 -30.60 13.82 -18.15
N ALA A 401 -31.10 13.01 -19.09
CA ALA A 401 -30.96 13.26 -20.52
C ALA A 401 -31.67 14.56 -20.95
N HIS A 402 -32.85 14.84 -20.39
CA HIS A 402 -33.58 16.08 -20.66
C HIS A 402 -32.83 17.32 -20.11
N GLU A 403 -32.31 17.27 -18.88
CA GLU A 403 -31.49 18.34 -18.29
C GLU A 403 -30.22 18.62 -19.12
N GLN A 404 -29.54 17.57 -19.60
CA GLN A 404 -28.37 17.70 -20.47
C GLN A 404 -28.74 18.37 -21.80
N ARG A 405 -29.79 17.91 -22.46
CA ARG A 405 -30.26 18.50 -23.73
C ARG A 405 -30.58 19.99 -23.58
N GLN A 406 -31.21 20.39 -22.48
CA GLN A 406 -31.45 21.81 -22.20
C GLN A 406 -30.17 22.61 -21.96
N THR A 407 -29.17 22.01 -21.30
CA THR A 407 -27.89 22.66 -21.04
C THR A 407 -27.09 22.87 -22.34
N GLU A 408 -27.10 21.87 -23.22
CA GLU A 408 -26.49 21.95 -24.56
C GLU A 408 -27.16 22.99 -25.44
N LEU A 409 -28.50 23.06 -25.43
CA LEU A 409 -29.26 24.08 -26.15
C LEU A 409 -28.90 25.49 -25.65
N ARG A 410 -28.84 25.71 -24.32
CA ARG A 410 -28.42 26.99 -23.74
C ARG A 410 -26.99 27.36 -24.09
N ALA A 411 -26.06 26.42 -24.06
CA ALA A 411 -24.67 26.65 -24.46
C ALA A 411 -24.56 27.00 -25.95
N SER A 412 -25.37 26.36 -26.80
CA SER A 412 -25.46 26.67 -28.24
C SER A 412 -26.07 28.05 -28.49
N GLU A 413 -27.11 28.44 -27.74
CA GLU A 413 -27.72 29.77 -27.82
C GLU A 413 -26.78 30.87 -27.32
N GLU A 414 -26.00 30.64 -26.27
CA GLU A 414 -24.97 31.57 -25.79
C GLU A 414 -23.81 31.69 -26.78
N ALA A 415 -23.37 30.58 -27.39
CA ALA A 415 -22.38 30.60 -28.46
C ALA A 415 -22.89 31.35 -29.70
N ALA A 416 -24.17 31.21 -30.04
CA ALA A 416 -24.81 31.97 -31.13
C ALA A 416 -24.93 33.46 -30.81
N LYS A 417 -25.27 33.84 -29.57
CA LYS A 417 -25.34 35.24 -29.12
C LYS A 417 -23.97 35.92 -29.04
N SER A 418 -22.88 35.16 -28.88
CA SER A 418 -21.50 35.68 -28.90
C SER A 418 -20.99 36.05 -30.31
N LYS A 419 -21.71 35.66 -31.36
CA LYS A 419 -21.45 36.08 -32.75
C LYS A 419 -22.43 37.19 -33.15
N SER A 420 -22.11 38.42 -32.77
CA SER A 420 -22.86 39.58 -33.28
C SER A 420 -22.43 39.89 -34.72
N PRO A 421 -23.36 40.24 -35.62
CA PRO A 421 -23.07 40.60 -37.00
C PRO A 421 -22.73 42.09 -37.09
N ASN A 422 -21.46 42.43 -37.40
CA ASN A 422 -21.09 43.61 -38.19
C ASN A 422 -19.55 43.78 -38.30
N LYS A 423 -19.01 43.58 -39.51
CA LYS A 423 -18.38 44.64 -40.32
C LYS A 423 -18.04 44.08 -41.71
N HIS A 424 -18.58 44.77 -42.71
CA HIS A 424 -18.28 44.65 -44.13
C HIS A 424 -16.81 44.90 -44.44
N GLU A 425 -16.38 44.28 -45.54
CA GLU A 425 -15.40 44.75 -46.53
C GLU A 425 -13.94 44.93 -46.09
N GLU A 426 -13.10 43.95 -46.45
CA GLU A 426 -12.23 44.14 -47.63
C GLU A 426 -11.60 42.82 -48.10
N GLN A 427 -11.59 42.68 -49.42
CA GLN A 427 -10.74 41.82 -50.25
C GLN A 427 -11.01 40.31 -50.27
N ALA A 428 -11.94 39.98 -51.17
CA ALA A 428 -11.91 38.76 -51.97
C ALA A 428 -10.58 38.64 -52.76
N LYS A 429 -9.97 37.45 -52.71
CA LYS A 429 -9.37 36.74 -53.85
C LYS A 429 -8.81 35.40 -53.37
N SER A 430 -9.59 34.31 -53.51
CA SER A 430 -9.12 32.95 -53.85
C SER A 430 -10.33 31.99 -54.01
N PRO A 431 -10.33 31.10 -55.01
CA PRO A 431 -11.48 30.29 -55.41
C PRO A 431 -11.75 29.09 -54.47
N PRO A 432 -12.93 28.44 -54.56
CA PRO A 432 -13.34 27.40 -53.63
C PRO A 432 -12.62 26.09 -53.96
N PHE A 433 -11.81 25.56 -53.03
CA PHE A 433 -11.24 24.22 -53.18
C PHE A 433 -12.21 23.16 -52.68
N ASN A 434 -12.58 22.30 -53.64
CA ASN A 434 -13.46 21.15 -53.57
C ASN A 434 -13.05 20.16 -52.46
N ARG A 435 -14.02 19.59 -51.74
CA ARG A 435 -13.81 18.82 -50.50
C ARG A 435 -13.52 17.32 -50.68
N ASP A 436 -13.38 16.85 -51.92
CA ASP A 436 -13.25 15.42 -52.19
C ASP A 436 -11.87 15.05 -52.79
N ARG A 437 -10.88 14.87 -51.91
CA ARG A 437 -9.77 13.89 -52.05
C ARG A 437 -8.92 13.85 -50.76
N PRO A 438 -8.60 12.67 -50.21
CA PRO A 438 -7.75 12.54 -49.02
C PRO A 438 -6.27 12.70 -49.39
N SER A 439 -5.57 13.62 -48.73
CA SER A 439 -4.10 13.75 -48.78
C SER A 439 -3.47 13.09 -47.55
N PRO A 440 -2.35 12.33 -47.65
CA PRO A 440 -1.90 11.43 -46.59
C PRO A 440 -1.00 12.06 -45.51
N TYR A 441 -0.74 13.36 -45.52
CA TYR A 441 0.16 13.97 -44.53
C TYR A 441 -0.24 15.40 -44.17
N ARG A 442 -0.99 15.57 -43.07
CA ARG A 442 -0.99 16.84 -42.31
C ARG A 442 -1.41 16.65 -40.85
N ASN A 443 -0.48 17.03 -39.97
CA ASN A 443 -0.59 17.13 -38.52
C ASN A 443 -1.96 17.65 -38.03
N LYS A 444 -2.67 16.82 -37.24
CA LYS A 444 -3.82 17.23 -36.43
C LYS A 444 -3.38 17.55 -35.00
N GLY A 445 -2.91 18.78 -34.80
CA GLY A 445 -2.92 19.44 -33.49
C GLY A 445 -4.10 20.41 -33.43
N ARG A 446 -5.35 19.90 -33.35
CA ARG A 446 -6.54 20.66 -32.95
C ARG A 446 -7.73 19.71 -32.72
N SER A 447 -8.22 19.75 -31.48
CA SER A 447 -9.49 19.21 -30.95
C SER A 447 -9.96 17.88 -31.52
N ALA A 448 -9.61 16.79 -30.83
CA ALA A 448 -10.31 15.52 -30.97
C ALA A 448 -11.81 15.75 -30.73
N VAL A 449 -12.60 15.48 -31.76
CA VAL A 449 -14.03 15.21 -31.65
C VAL A 449 -14.18 14.06 -30.65
N ALA A 450 -14.94 14.27 -29.58
CA ALA A 450 -15.19 13.23 -28.58
C ALA A 450 -15.67 11.97 -29.30
N SER A 451 -15.03 10.83 -29.03
CA SER A 451 -15.47 9.56 -29.59
C SER A 451 -16.86 9.22 -29.02
N PHE A 452 -17.69 8.49 -29.76
CA PHE A 452 -19.01 8.01 -29.28
C PHE A 452 -18.93 7.36 -27.88
N ASN A 453 -17.81 6.68 -27.58
CA ASN A 453 -17.55 6.05 -26.28
C ASN A 453 -17.36 7.05 -25.13
N ASP A 454 -16.84 8.25 -25.38
CA ASP A 454 -16.62 9.28 -24.34
C ASP A 454 -17.93 9.94 -23.90
N GLU A 455 -18.89 10.09 -24.82
CA GLU A 455 -20.18 10.71 -24.52
C GLU A 455 -21.05 9.77 -23.67
N GLU A 456 -21.09 8.49 -24.02
CA GLU A 456 -21.79 7.46 -23.27
C GLU A 456 -21.17 7.30 -21.87
N ALA A 457 -19.85 7.23 -21.75
CA ALA A 457 -19.16 7.20 -20.46
C ALA A 457 -19.53 8.40 -19.56
N ARG A 458 -19.60 9.61 -20.12
CA ARG A 458 -20.02 10.82 -19.37
C ARG A 458 -21.47 10.76 -18.92
N LYS A 459 -22.39 10.35 -19.80
CA LYS A 459 -23.82 10.15 -19.45
C LYS A 459 -23.97 9.18 -18.29
N ASN A 460 -23.17 8.12 -18.30
CA ASN A 460 -23.20 7.08 -17.29
C ASN A 460 -22.64 7.49 -15.93
N VAL A 461 -21.54 8.26 -15.90
CA VAL A 461 -21.03 8.84 -14.65
C VAL A 461 -22.07 9.75 -14.00
N LEU A 462 -22.76 10.56 -14.81
CA LEU A 462 -23.82 11.44 -14.31
C LEU A 462 -25.02 10.64 -13.79
N LEU A 463 -25.47 9.63 -14.53
CA LEU A 463 -26.55 8.73 -14.12
C LEU A 463 -26.24 8.07 -12.77
N ARG A 464 -25.04 7.51 -12.59
CA ARG A 464 -24.59 6.91 -11.32
C ARG A 464 -24.62 7.93 -10.18
N SER A 465 -24.12 9.14 -10.40
CA SER A 465 -24.16 10.20 -9.39
C SER A 465 -25.59 10.56 -8.97
N ARG A 466 -26.54 10.58 -9.90
CA ARG A 466 -27.95 10.86 -9.62
C ARG A 466 -28.63 9.69 -8.90
N LEU A 467 -28.38 8.46 -9.34
CA LEU A 467 -28.84 7.24 -8.67
C LEU A 467 -28.36 7.19 -7.23
N LYS A 468 -27.07 7.47 -6.99
CA LYS A 468 -26.47 7.55 -5.65
C LYS A 468 -27.23 8.51 -4.74
N GLU A 469 -27.58 9.69 -5.26
CA GLU A 469 -28.30 10.71 -4.50
C GLU A 469 -29.77 10.34 -4.28
N TYR A 470 -30.41 9.71 -5.25
CA TYR A 470 -31.79 9.23 -5.16
C TYR A 470 -31.91 8.10 -4.14
N CYS A 471 -31.06 7.07 -4.24
CA CYS A 471 -31.06 5.94 -3.32
C CYS A 471 -30.81 6.39 -1.88
N ARG A 472 -29.83 7.27 -1.65
CA ARG A 472 -29.58 7.84 -0.31
C ARG A 472 -30.80 8.56 0.26
N ARG A 473 -31.58 9.25 -0.57
CA ARG A 473 -32.78 9.99 -0.14
C ARG A 473 -33.99 9.07 0.10
N ASN A 474 -34.25 8.15 -0.82
CA ASN A 474 -35.48 7.36 -0.84
C ASN A 474 -35.35 6.04 -0.06
N TYR A 475 -34.17 5.43 -0.05
CA TYR A 475 -33.91 4.13 0.58
C TYR A 475 -33.05 4.22 1.84
N ARG A 476 -32.54 5.43 2.19
CA ARG A 476 -31.60 5.69 3.30
C ARG A 476 -30.28 4.92 3.22
N LYS A 477 -30.04 4.23 2.11
CA LYS A 477 -28.83 3.50 1.77
C LYS A 477 -28.47 3.76 0.31
N THR A 478 -27.20 3.59 -0.02
CA THR A 478 -26.70 3.95 -1.34
C THR A 478 -26.68 2.76 -2.29
N LEU A 479 -26.18 1.63 -1.79
CA LEU A 479 -26.03 0.37 -2.50
C LEU A 479 -26.56 -0.75 -1.61
N ASP A 480 -27.04 -1.81 -2.24
CA ASP A 480 -27.25 -3.11 -1.63
C ASP A 480 -26.23 -4.10 -2.17
N THR A 481 -25.87 -5.07 -1.32
CA THR A 481 -24.95 -6.16 -1.68
C THR A 481 -25.73 -7.47 -1.71
N ARG A 482 -25.57 -8.25 -2.78
CA ARG A 482 -26.11 -9.61 -2.89
C ARG A 482 -24.98 -10.58 -3.17
N VAL A 483 -25.01 -11.72 -2.48
CA VAL A 483 -24.02 -12.79 -2.59
C VAL A 483 -24.75 -14.07 -2.98
N GLU A 484 -24.32 -14.72 -4.05
CA GLU A 484 -25.02 -15.86 -4.61
C GLU A 484 -24.06 -16.97 -5.02
N PRO A 485 -24.33 -18.23 -4.64
CA PRO A 485 -23.65 -19.36 -5.25
C PRO A 485 -24.07 -19.46 -6.72
N LYS A 486 -23.08 -19.67 -7.58
CA LYS A 486 -23.23 -19.91 -9.01
C LYS A 486 -22.42 -21.13 -9.40
N THR A 487 -22.83 -21.78 -10.49
CA THR A 487 -22.12 -22.92 -11.06
C THR A 487 -21.68 -22.56 -12.46
N ALA A 488 -20.48 -22.99 -12.85
CA ALA A 488 -19.98 -22.85 -14.20
C ALA A 488 -19.39 -24.17 -14.69
N THR A 489 -19.64 -24.49 -15.96
CA THR A 489 -19.18 -25.72 -16.60
C THR A 489 -17.82 -25.49 -17.25
N ILE A 490 -16.84 -26.32 -16.89
CA ILE A 490 -15.47 -26.27 -17.37
C ILE A 490 -15.22 -27.43 -18.34
N CYS A 491 -15.07 -27.10 -19.63
CA CYS A 491 -14.75 -28.06 -20.68
C CYS A 491 -13.33 -28.62 -20.48
N GLN A 492 -13.23 -29.93 -20.25
CA GLN A 492 -11.96 -30.63 -20.08
C GLN A 492 -11.24 -30.94 -21.40
N ARG A 493 -11.85 -30.66 -22.57
CA ARG A 493 -11.28 -30.88 -23.90
C ARG A 493 -10.80 -29.62 -24.64
N GLU A 494 -11.13 -28.42 -24.13
CA GLU A 494 -10.73 -27.16 -24.76
C GLU A 494 -9.21 -27.08 -24.96
N ASN A 495 -8.69 -26.34 -25.95
CA ASN A 495 -7.25 -26.22 -26.17
C ASN A 495 -6.52 -25.70 -24.91
N PRO A 496 -5.57 -26.45 -24.31
CA PRO A 496 -5.00 -26.13 -23.00
C PRO A 496 -3.92 -25.04 -23.00
N PHE A 497 -3.73 -24.26 -24.07
CA PHE A 497 -2.59 -23.33 -24.19
C PHE A 497 -2.39 -22.42 -22.96
N TYR A 498 -3.48 -21.96 -22.31
CA TYR A 498 -3.39 -21.11 -21.12
C TYR A 498 -2.87 -21.92 -19.92
N VAL A 499 -3.47 -23.08 -19.65
CA VAL A 499 -3.09 -23.99 -18.55
C VAL A 499 -1.65 -24.49 -18.74
N ASP A 500 -1.27 -24.85 -19.97
CA ASP A 500 0.09 -25.26 -20.32
C ASP A 500 1.10 -24.14 -20.08
N THR A 501 0.73 -22.89 -20.39
CA THR A 501 1.58 -21.73 -20.09
C THR A 501 1.79 -21.58 -18.58
N VAL A 502 0.74 -21.72 -17.78
CA VAL A 502 0.85 -21.69 -16.31
C VAL A 502 1.72 -22.84 -15.79
N ARG A 503 1.56 -24.05 -16.34
CA ARG A 503 2.30 -25.26 -15.98
C ARG A 503 3.79 -25.07 -16.25
N ALA A 504 4.14 -24.65 -17.46
CA ALA A 504 5.52 -24.39 -17.86
C ALA A 504 6.20 -23.34 -16.95
N PHE A 505 5.48 -22.28 -16.56
CA PHE A 505 6.01 -21.27 -15.66
C PHE A 505 6.22 -21.77 -14.22
N ARG A 506 5.28 -22.56 -13.70
CA ARG A 506 5.40 -23.18 -12.38
C ARG A 506 6.58 -24.14 -12.35
N ASP A 507 6.67 -25.03 -13.32
CA ASP A 507 7.68 -26.10 -13.34
C ASP A 507 9.09 -25.50 -13.49
N ARG A 508 9.25 -24.52 -14.38
CA ARG A 508 10.50 -23.76 -14.52
C ARG A 508 10.88 -23.01 -13.24
N ARG A 509 9.89 -22.46 -12.51
CA ARG A 509 10.14 -21.87 -11.18
C ARG A 509 10.67 -22.90 -10.18
N TYR A 510 10.13 -24.11 -10.17
CA TYR A 510 10.58 -25.18 -9.28
C TYR A 510 11.99 -25.64 -9.62
N GLU A 511 12.36 -25.73 -10.90
CA GLU A 511 13.74 -25.97 -11.32
C GLU A 511 14.70 -24.92 -10.76
N TYR A 512 14.35 -23.63 -10.87
CA TYR A 512 15.17 -22.55 -10.29
C TYR A 512 15.21 -22.58 -8.76
N LYS A 513 14.10 -22.94 -8.08
CA LYS A 513 14.07 -23.13 -6.60
C LYS A 513 15.02 -24.27 -6.19
N ALA A 514 15.05 -25.37 -6.95
CA ALA A 514 15.95 -26.50 -6.70
C ALA A 514 17.42 -26.15 -6.95
N LEU A 515 17.71 -25.46 -8.07
CA LEU A 515 19.05 -24.99 -8.40
C LEU A 515 19.55 -23.99 -7.34
N LEU A 516 18.71 -23.05 -6.90
CA LEU A 516 19.02 -22.13 -5.81
C LEU A 516 19.40 -22.88 -4.53
N LYS A 517 18.60 -23.88 -4.12
CA LYS A 517 18.89 -24.69 -2.92
C LYS A 517 20.24 -25.40 -3.05
N LYS A 518 20.53 -25.99 -4.21
CA LYS A 518 21.82 -26.64 -4.51
C LYS A 518 22.98 -25.65 -4.40
N GLN A 519 22.86 -24.46 -4.99
CA GLN A 519 23.92 -23.45 -4.97
C GLN A 519 24.13 -22.84 -3.58
N LYS A 520 23.07 -22.67 -2.77
CA LYS A 520 23.20 -22.26 -1.36
C LYS A 520 24.00 -23.27 -0.55
N LYS A 521 23.80 -24.57 -0.79
CA LYS A 521 24.58 -25.63 -0.15
C LYS A 521 26.05 -25.57 -0.57
N LEU A 522 26.32 -25.49 -1.87
CA LEU A 522 27.68 -25.35 -2.41
C LEU A 522 28.38 -24.08 -1.90
N LYS A 523 27.65 -22.97 -1.71
CA LYS A 523 28.19 -21.75 -1.11
C LYS A 523 28.62 -21.97 0.35
N ALA A 524 27.83 -22.70 1.14
CA ALA A 524 28.19 -23.04 2.52
C ALA A 524 29.43 -23.95 2.55
N GLU A 525 29.46 -25.00 1.74
CA GLU A 525 30.59 -25.93 1.61
C GLU A 525 31.87 -25.21 1.14
N ALA A 526 31.76 -24.29 0.18
CA ALA A 526 32.88 -23.46 -0.30
C ALA A 526 33.39 -22.50 0.78
N LYS A 527 32.49 -21.95 1.61
CA LYS A 527 32.84 -21.06 2.71
C LYS A 527 33.60 -21.81 3.81
N GLU A 528 33.20 -23.06 4.09
CA GLU A 528 33.87 -23.93 5.08
C GLU A 528 35.24 -24.41 4.57
N SER A 529 35.35 -24.74 3.28
CA SER A 529 36.61 -25.19 2.66
C SER A 529 37.59 -24.07 2.33
N GLY A 530 37.17 -22.80 2.38
CA GLY A 530 38.01 -21.64 2.08
C GLY A 530 38.31 -21.43 0.59
N ASP A 531 37.63 -22.13 -0.31
CA ASP A 531 37.79 -21.98 -1.76
C ASP A 531 37.13 -20.67 -2.26
N ILE A 532 37.97 -19.65 -2.45
CA ILE A 532 37.53 -18.30 -2.84
C ILE A 532 36.89 -18.29 -4.24
N GLU A 533 37.35 -19.13 -5.17
CA GLU A 533 36.85 -19.14 -6.55
C GLU A 533 35.50 -19.86 -6.64
N ALA A 534 35.38 -21.03 -5.99
CA ALA A 534 34.11 -21.73 -5.85
C ALA A 534 33.09 -20.87 -5.08
N LEU A 535 33.50 -20.16 -4.04
CA LEU A 535 32.64 -19.26 -3.27
C LEU A 535 32.07 -18.14 -4.14
N LYS A 536 32.93 -17.43 -4.89
CA LYS A 536 32.49 -16.36 -5.82
C LYS A 536 31.57 -16.89 -6.91
N ARG A 537 31.85 -18.07 -7.46
CA ARG A 537 31.01 -18.70 -8.48
C ARG A 537 29.64 -19.10 -7.92
N ALA A 538 29.61 -19.75 -6.75
CA ALA A 538 28.37 -20.15 -6.09
C ALA A 538 27.53 -18.93 -5.72
N GLU A 539 28.16 -17.84 -5.26
CA GLU A 539 27.46 -16.60 -4.92
C GLU A 539 26.77 -15.95 -6.13
N LYS A 540 27.46 -15.84 -7.27
CA LYS A 540 26.85 -15.34 -8.52
C LYS A 540 25.66 -16.20 -8.95
N LEU A 541 25.78 -17.53 -8.86
CA LEU A 541 24.70 -18.44 -9.25
C LEU A 541 23.52 -18.40 -8.26
N VAL A 542 23.77 -18.22 -6.95
CA VAL A 542 22.72 -18.00 -5.96
C VAL A 542 21.90 -16.75 -6.32
N VAL A 543 22.57 -15.64 -6.64
CA VAL A 543 21.87 -14.39 -7.04
C VAL A 543 21.06 -14.60 -8.32
N LEU A 544 21.62 -15.28 -9.32
CA LEU A 544 20.94 -15.56 -10.58
C LEU A 544 19.68 -16.43 -10.38
N TYR A 545 19.80 -17.58 -9.69
CA TYR A 545 18.67 -18.49 -9.50
C TYR A 545 17.61 -17.92 -8.56
N ASP A 546 18.00 -17.11 -7.58
CA ASP A 546 17.03 -16.39 -6.75
C ASP A 546 16.26 -15.36 -7.58
N SER A 547 16.95 -14.60 -8.43
CA SER A 547 16.32 -13.65 -9.35
C SER A 547 15.36 -14.36 -10.33
N LEU A 548 15.79 -15.48 -10.91
CA LEU A 548 14.98 -16.26 -11.85
C LEU A 548 13.72 -16.86 -11.20
N GLN A 549 13.82 -17.43 -9.99
CA GLN A 549 12.63 -17.97 -9.32
C GLN A 549 11.66 -16.87 -8.90
N LEU A 550 12.16 -15.71 -8.45
CA LEU A 550 11.33 -14.55 -8.09
C LEU A 550 10.62 -13.96 -9.31
N ALA A 551 11.30 -13.86 -10.44
CA ALA A 551 10.73 -13.42 -11.72
C ALA A 551 9.54 -14.29 -12.11
N HIS A 552 9.71 -15.62 -12.03
CA HIS A 552 8.63 -16.56 -12.31
C HIS A 552 7.52 -16.47 -11.27
N LYS A 553 7.83 -16.29 -9.97
CA LYS A 553 6.82 -16.09 -8.92
C LYS A 553 5.91 -14.88 -9.21
N CYS A 554 6.49 -13.76 -9.63
CA CYS A 554 5.74 -12.53 -9.93
C CYS A 554 4.74 -12.74 -11.08
N ILE A 555 5.18 -13.36 -12.17
CA ILE A 555 4.31 -13.68 -13.32
C ILE A 555 3.29 -14.77 -12.95
N LEU A 556 3.71 -15.80 -12.23
CA LEU A 556 2.87 -16.93 -11.84
C LEU A 556 1.66 -16.46 -11.01
N ASN A 557 1.88 -15.60 -10.02
CA ASN A 557 0.80 -15.01 -9.21
C ASN A 557 -0.09 -14.05 -10.01
N SER A 558 0.37 -13.57 -11.16
CA SER A 558 -0.36 -12.64 -12.01
C SER A 558 -1.33 -13.31 -12.99
N PHE A 559 -1.19 -14.61 -13.31
CA PHE A 559 -2.13 -15.30 -14.21
C PHE A 559 -3.58 -15.26 -13.69
N TYR A 560 -3.76 -15.60 -12.40
CA TYR A 560 -5.06 -15.49 -11.73
C TYR A 560 -5.58 -14.04 -11.75
N GLY A 561 -4.76 -13.06 -11.36
CA GLY A 561 -5.19 -11.67 -11.33
C GLY A 561 -5.47 -11.09 -12.74
N TYR A 562 -4.85 -11.66 -13.77
CA TYR A 562 -5.00 -11.21 -15.15
C TYR A 562 -6.40 -11.49 -15.71
N VAL A 563 -7.03 -12.61 -15.36
CA VAL A 563 -8.36 -12.96 -15.91
C VAL A 563 -9.48 -12.01 -15.44
N MET A 564 -9.22 -11.20 -14.42
CA MET A 564 -10.12 -10.15 -13.92
C MET A 564 -9.65 -8.73 -14.23
N ARG A 565 -8.53 -8.58 -14.95
CA ARG A 565 -7.99 -7.27 -15.29
C ARG A 565 -8.89 -6.59 -16.33
N LYS A 566 -9.21 -5.32 -16.09
CA LYS A 566 -9.92 -4.47 -17.07
C LYS A 566 -9.13 -4.42 -18.39
N GLY A 567 -9.78 -4.75 -19.51
CA GLY A 567 -9.13 -4.80 -20.82
C GLY A 567 -8.25 -6.03 -21.06
N ALA A 568 -8.35 -7.08 -20.23
CA ALA A 568 -7.75 -8.38 -20.52
C ALA A 568 -8.39 -9.00 -21.78
N ARG A 569 -7.60 -9.73 -22.57
CA ARG A 569 -8.12 -10.46 -23.75
C ARG A 569 -8.80 -11.76 -23.33
N TRP A 570 -8.24 -12.45 -22.35
CA TRP A 570 -8.78 -13.69 -21.77
C TRP A 570 -9.38 -13.36 -20.40
N TYR A 571 -10.52 -12.67 -20.41
CA TYR A 571 -11.25 -12.29 -19.21
C TYR A 571 -12.25 -13.38 -18.81
N SER A 572 -12.32 -13.76 -17.53
CA SER A 572 -13.39 -14.60 -16.98
C SER A 572 -13.52 -14.37 -15.47
N MET A 573 -14.73 -13.97 -15.05
CA MET A 573 -15.05 -13.78 -13.63
C MET A 573 -15.32 -15.11 -12.94
N GLU A 574 -15.96 -16.03 -13.66
CA GLU A 574 -16.29 -17.38 -13.25
C GLU A 574 -15.02 -18.14 -12.89
N MET A 575 -14.00 -18.11 -13.77
CA MET A 575 -12.71 -18.72 -13.51
C MET A 575 -12.08 -18.18 -12.22
N ALA A 576 -12.05 -16.85 -12.06
CA ALA A 576 -11.47 -16.24 -10.86
C ALA A 576 -12.25 -16.60 -9.59
N GLY A 577 -13.58 -16.64 -9.67
CA GLY A 577 -14.45 -17.06 -8.57
C GLY A 577 -14.31 -18.53 -8.20
N ILE A 578 -14.17 -19.43 -9.17
CA ILE A 578 -13.94 -20.87 -8.93
C ILE A 578 -12.61 -21.05 -8.20
N VAL A 579 -11.56 -20.35 -8.63
CA VAL A 579 -10.23 -20.45 -8.01
C VAL A 579 -10.29 -20.05 -6.54
N THR A 580 -10.94 -18.93 -6.20
CA THR A 580 -11.04 -18.48 -4.80
C THR A 580 -11.98 -19.33 -3.98
N ASN A 581 -13.10 -19.78 -4.53
CA ASN A 581 -14.03 -20.66 -3.82
C ASN A 581 -13.38 -22.00 -3.49
N THR A 582 -12.72 -22.63 -4.48
CA THR A 582 -11.97 -23.88 -4.30
C THR A 582 -10.86 -23.71 -3.25
N GLY A 583 -10.11 -22.60 -3.32
CA GLY A 583 -9.09 -22.31 -2.32
C GLY A 583 -9.66 -22.15 -0.91
N GLY A 584 -10.76 -21.41 -0.79
CA GLY A 584 -11.48 -21.24 0.47
C GLY A 584 -12.04 -22.55 1.04
N LEU A 585 -12.45 -23.51 0.20
CA LEU A 585 -12.89 -24.84 0.63
C LEU A 585 -11.72 -25.65 1.20
N ILE A 586 -10.58 -25.68 0.50
CA ILE A 586 -9.37 -26.40 0.93
C ILE A 586 -8.91 -25.93 2.31
N ILE A 587 -8.79 -24.60 2.48
CA ILE A 587 -8.28 -24.03 3.73
C ILE A 587 -9.30 -24.13 4.88
N ARG A 588 -10.60 -24.02 4.61
CA ARG A 588 -11.64 -24.29 5.63
C ARG A 588 -11.59 -25.73 6.14
N ARG A 589 -11.42 -26.70 5.24
CA ARG A 589 -11.30 -28.11 5.60
C ARG A 589 -10.03 -28.38 6.41
N ALA A 590 -8.89 -27.82 6.01
CA ALA A 590 -7.65 -27.93 6.77
C ALA A 590 -7.80 -27.29 8.18
N ARG A 591 -8.45 -26.14 8.28
CA ARG A 591 -8.77 -25.48 9.56
C ARG A 591 -9.67 -26.35 10.45
N GLU A 592 -10.75 -26.91 9.90
CA GLU A 592 -11.64 -27.85 10.60
C GLU A 592 -10.88 -29.05 11.14
N PHE A 593 -9.91 -29.57 10.39
CA PHE A 593 -9.05 -30.64 10.86
C PHE A 593 -8.13 -30.18 12.00
N ILE A 594 -7.44 -29.05 11.86
CA ILE A 594 -6.56 -28.53 12.93
C ILE A 594 -7.33 -28.29 14.23
N GLU A 595 -8.59 -27.83 14.18
CA GLU A 595 -9.40 -27.66 15.39
C GLU A 595 -9.60 -28.95 16.19
N LYS A 596 -9.54 -30.10 15.53
CA LYS A 596 -9.67 -31.41 16.18
C LYS A 596 -8.38 -31.89 16.82
N VAL A 597 -7.22 -31.57 16.22
CA VAL A 597 -5.92 -32.10 16.67
C VAL A 597 -5.03 -31.08 17.38
N GLY A 598 -5.37 -29.80 17.33
CA GLY A 598 -4.61 -28.70 17.89
C GLY A 598 -5.41 -27.41 17.96
N LEU A 599 -4.74 -26.26 17.80
CA LEU A 599 -5.39 -24.95 17.84
C LEU A 599 -5.00 -24.14 16.60
N PRO A 600 -5.95 -23.81 15.71
CA PRO A 600 -5.69 -22.84 14.66
C PRO A 600 -5.69 -21.43 15.27
N LEU A 601 -4.75 -20.61 14.82
CA LEU A 601 -4.52 -19.25 15.33
C LEU A 601 -5.02 -18.20 14.34
N GLU A 602 -4.54 -18.29 13.10
CA GLU A 602 -4.83 -17.35 12.02
C GLU A 602 -4.88 -18.11 10.70
N LEU A 603 -5.80 -17.70 9.85
CA LEU A 603 -6.02 -18.28 8.53
C LEU A 603 -5.90 -17.14 7.52
N ASP A 604 -4.85 -17.23 6.72
CA ASP A 604 -4.61 -16.39 5.57
C ASP A 604 -4.96 -17.17 4.30
N THR A 605 -5.22 -16.45 3.21
CA THR A 605 -5.82 -16.94 1.96
C THR A 605 -5.39 -18.34 1.47
N ASP A 606 -4.12 -18.68 1.65
CA ASP A 606 -3.44 -19.89 1.22
C ASP A 606 -2.80 -20.71 2.37
N GLY A 607 -2.86 -20.22 3.61
CA GLY A 607 -2.13 -20.82 4.73
C GLY A 607 -2.79 -20.69 6.09
N ILE A 608 -2.41 -21.58 7.01
CA ILE A 608 -2.94 -21.66 8.37
C ILE A 608 -1.77 -21.63 9.35
N TRP A 609 -1.83 -20.65 10.26
CA TRP A 609 -1.01 -20.64 11.46
C TRP A 609 -1.69 -21.47 12.54
N CYS A 610 -0.98 -22.47 13.06
CA CYS A 610 -1.53 -23.36 14.07
C CYS A 610 -0.50 -23.75 15.14
N VAL A 611 -1.01 -24.22 16.26
CA VAL A 611 -0.22 -24.91 17.27
C VAL A 611 -0.69 -26.34 17.46
N LEU A 612 0.26 -27.27 17.45
CA LEU A 612 0.04 -28.68 17.71
C LEU A 612 0.69 -29.08 19.05
N PRO A 613 0.22 -30.14 19.73
CA PRO A 613 0.91 -30.67 20.90
C PRO A 613 2.33 -31.14 20.53
N ASN A 614 3.32 -30.95 21.41
CA ASN A 614 4.69 -31.40 21.14
C ASN A 614 4.82 -32.93 20.98
N SER A 615 3.89 -33.69 21.57
CA SER A 615 3.82 -35.14 21.38
C SER A 615 3.17 -35.57 20.04
N PHE A 616 2.74 -34.64 19.19
CA PHE A 616 2.14 -34.94 17.90
C PHE A 616 3.19 -35.42 16.87
N PRO A 617 2.88 -36.43 16.02
CA PRO A 617 3.83 -36.91 15.04
C PRO A 617 4.28 -35.82 14.06
N GLU A 618 5.59 -35.63 13.97
CA GLU A 618 6.19 -34.49 13.28
C GLU A 618 7.00 -34.94 12.05
N ASN A 619 8.31 -35.13 12.17
CA ASN A 619 9.20 -35.41 11.05
C ASN A 619 9.69 -36.85 11.08
N PHE A 620 9.56 -37.53 9.95
CA PHE A 620 10.01 -38.91 9.76
C PHE A 620 10.88 -39.01 8.50
N SER A 621 11.58 -40.13 8.33
CA SER A 621 12.40 -40.35 7.14
C SER A 621 12.38 -41.80 6.71
N PHE A 622 12.06 -42.02 5.44
CA PHE A 622 12.19 -43.33 4.81
C PHE A 622 13.63 -43.54 4.34
N THR A 623 14.12 -44.77 4.44
CA THR A 623 15.42 -45.20 3.92
C THR A 623 15.17 -46.09 2.71
N THR A 624 15.75 -45.70 1.58
CA THR A 624 15.70 -46.51 0.36
C THR A 624 16.75 -47.62 0.40
N LYS A 625 16.59 -48.66 -0.42
CA LYS A 625 17.61 -49.71 -0.66
C LYS A 625 18.99 -49.14 -1.03
N SER A 626 19.04 -47.96 -1.64
CA SER A 626 20.28 -47.24 -1.99
C SER A 626 20.96 -46.52 -0.82
N GLY A 627 20.34 -46.51 0.37
CA GLY A 627 20.79 -45.75 1.53
C GLY A 627 20.37 -44.26 1.53
N LYS A 628 19.74 -43.76 0.45
CA LYS A 628 19.18 -42.40 0.40
C LYS A 628 18.00 -42.27 1.36
N LYS A 629 18.00 -41.20 2.16
CA LYS A 629 16.91 -40.84 3.08
C LYS A 629 15.93 -39.87 2.41
N CYS A 630 14.63 -40.14 2.54
CA CYS A 630 13.53 -39.30 2.08
C CYS A 630 12.73 -38.82 3.29
N SER A 631 12.93 -37.57 3.69
CA SER A 631 12.26 -36.96 4.85
C SER A 631 10.90 -36.37 4.48
N PHE A 632 9.93 -36.51 5.37
CA PHE A 632 8.61 -35.92 5.24
C PHE A 632 8.07 -35.47 6.61
N ASN A 633 7.10 -34.57 6.59
CA ASN A 633 6.40 -34.10 7.77
C ASN A 633 4.98 -34.69 7.77
N TYR A 634 4.60 -35.37 8.85
CA TYR A 634 3.39 -36.18 8.90
C TYR A 634 2.12 -35.37 8.70
N ILE A 635 1.95 -34.23 9.39
CA ILE A 635 0.75 -33.39 9.22
C ILE A 635 0.64 -32.81 7.80
N CYS A 636 1.77 -32.47 7.19
CA CYS A 636 1.81 -32.02 5.81
C CYS A 636 1.34 -33.12 4.84
N SER A 637 1.85 -34.35 5.00
CA SER A 637 1.44 -35.49 4.18
C SER A 637 -0.03 -35.88 4.40
N VAL A 638 -0.56 -35.75 5.61
CA VAL A 638 -2.00 -35.93 5.90
C VAL A 638 -2.83 -34.96 5.05
N PHE A 639 -2.47 -33.67 5.05
CA PHE A 639 -3.18 -32.67 4.25
C PHE A 639 -3.04 -32.88 2.76
N ASN A 640 -1.87 -33.28 2.28
CA ASN A 640 -1.68 -33.55 0.86
C ASN A 640 -2.48 -34.77 0.40
N ALA A 641 -2.52 -35.83 1.21
CA ALA A 641 -3.36 -37.00 0.95
C ALA A 641 -4.86 -36.65 0.96
N ASP A 642 -5.32 -35.87 1.93
CA ASP A 642 -6.72 -35.41 2.01
C ASP A 642 -7.10 -34.50 0.82
N VAL A 643 -6.20 -33.59 0.43
CA VAL A 643 -6.39 -32.76 -0.76
C VAL A 643 -6.48 -33.61 -2.02
N ALA A 644 -5.57 -34.59 -2.19
CA ALA A 644 -5.63 -35.50 -3.31
C ALA A 644 -6.91 -36.34 -3.33
N ALA A 645 -7.40 -36.80 -2.19
CA ALA A 645 -8.63 -37.59 -2.13
C ALA A 645 -9.87 -36.78 -2.58
N ASN A 646 -9.99 -35.53 -2.10
CA ASN A 646 -11.20 -34.73 -2.23
C ASN A 646 -11.19 -33.73 -3.39
N PHE A 647 -10.01 -33.26 -3.83
CA PHE A 647 -9.88 -32.18 -4.82
C PHE A 647 -9.17 -32.60 -6.12
N SER A 648 -8.81 -33.88 -6.27
CA SER A 648 -8.30 -34.39 -7.56
C SER A 648 -9.35 -34.28 -8.66
N ASN A 649 -8.90 -33.83 -9.84
CA ASN A 649 -9.72 -33.85 -11.04
C ASN A 649 -9.55 -35.21 -11.74
N ARG A 650 -10.58 -36.07 -11.62
CA ARG A 650 -10.62 -37.37 -12.28
C ARG A 650 -11.10 -37.30 -13.74
N GLN A 651 -11.57 -36.13 -14.20
CA GLN A 651 -12.11 -35.88 -15.54
C GLN A 651 -11.10 -35.17 -16.45
N TYR A 652 -9.83 -35.08 -16.07
CA TYR A 652 -8.83 -34.35 -16.84
C TYR A 652 -8.58 -35.06 -18.17
N GLN A 653 -8.78 -34.39 -19.30
CA GLN A 653 -8.62 -34.98 -20.62
C GLN A 653 -7.53 -34.27 -21.42
N ASP A 654 -6.62 -35.07 -21.97
CA ASP A 654 -5.53 -34.61 -22.84
C ASP A 654 -5.72 -35.20 -24.24
N LEU A 655 -5.48 -34.38 -25.27
CA LEU A 655 -5.54 -34.81 -26.66
C LEU A 655 -4.31 -35.66 -26.96
N VAL A 656 -4.51 -36.94 -27.31
CA VAL A 656 -3.43 -37.89 -27.61
C VAL A 656 -3.15 -37.95 -29.10
N ASP A 657 -4.20 -37.91 -29.92
CA ASP A 657 -4.10 -37.89 -31.37
C ASP A 657 -4.97 -36.78 -31.97
N ALA A 658 -4.30 -35.84 -32.64
CA ALA A 658 -4.94 -34.68 -33.25
C ALA A 658 -5.66 -34.98 -34.57
N GLU A 659 -5.29 -36.06 -35.27
CA GLU A 659 -5.92 -36.44 -36.54
C GLU A 659 -7.24 -37.17 -36.30
N THR A 660 -7.26 -38.08 -35.33
CA THR A 660 -8.46 -38.84 -34.93
C THR A 660 -9.31 -38.14 -33.87
N SER A 661 -8.79 -37.05 -33.27
CA SER A 661 -9.42 -36.34 -32.14
C SER A 661 -9.65 -37.24 -30.91
N GLU A 662 -8.71 -38.14 -30.65
CA GLU A 662 -8.73 -39.04 -29.50
C GLU A 662 -8.19 -38.36 -28.24
N TYR A 663 -8.90 -38.53 -27.12
CA TYR A 663 -8.55 -37.97 -25.81
C TYR A 663 -8.36 -39.09 -24.79
N GLU A 664 -7.34 -38.97 -23.96
CA GLU A 664 -7.12 -39.83 -22.79
C GLU A 664 -7.52 -39.10 -21.51
N GLN A 665 -8.23 -39.81 -20.64
CA GLN A 665 -8.63 -39.30 -19.34
C GLN A 665 -7.63 -39.74 -18.27
N ARG A 666 -7.18 -38.79 -17.45
CA ARG A 666 -6.29 -39.05 -16.31
C ARG A 666 -6.74 -38.29 -15.07
N THR A 667 -6.21 -38.70 -13.92
CA THR A 667 -6.40 -37.98 -12.66
C THR A 667 -5.28 -36.97 -12.48
N GLU A 668 -5.63 -35.71 -12.23
CA GLU A 668 -4.67 -34.61 -11.98
C GLU A 668 -4.94 -34.01 -10.59
N CYS A 669 -3.87 -33.87 -9.80
CA CYS A 669 -3.85 -33.00 -8.63
C CYS A 669 -2.46 -32.38 -8.46
N SER A 670 -2.38 -31.07 -8.57
CA SER A 670 -1.15 -30.28 -8.41
C SER A 670 -1.09 -29.53 -7.08
N ILE A 671 -2.12 -29.65 -6.24
CA ILE A 671 -2.27 -28.84 -5.02
C ILE A 671 -1.57 -29.55 -3.87
N MET A 672 -0.58 -28.88 -3.27
CA MET A 672 0.21 -29.43 -2.17
C MET A 672 0.47 -28.34 -1.13
N PHE A 673 0.26 -28.68 0.13
CA PHE A 673 0.78 -27.97 1.29
C PHE A 673 2.30 -28.14 1.40
N GLU A 674 2.95 -27.07 1.84
CA GLU A 674 4.29 -27.01 2.41
C GLU A 674 4.13 -26.66 3.90
N VAL A 675 5.08 -27.09 4.72
CA VAL A 675 5.13 -26.77 6.15
C VAL A 675 6.37 -25.94 6.43
N ASP A 676 6.19 -24.84 7.16
CA ASP A 676 7.24 -23.99 7.69
C ASP A 676 7.19 -23.96 9.23
N GLY A 677 8.35 -24.07 9.87
CA GLY A 677 8.49 -24.17 11.32
C GLY A 677 9.32 -25.39 11.75
N PRO A 678 9.32 -25.74 13.05
CA PRO A 678 8.59 -25.07 14.13
C PRO A 678 9.18 -23.71 14.49
N TYR A 679 8.32 -22.77 14.89
CA TYR A 679 8.71 -21.42 15.34
C TYR A 679 8.80 -21.33 16.87
N ARG A 680 9.57 -20.35 17.36
CA ARG A 680 9.70 -20.09 18.82
C ARG A 680 8.47 -19.42 19.38
N ALA A 681 7.97 -18.39 18.70
CA ALA A 681 6.89 -17.58 19.21
C ALA A 681 6.03 -16.98 18.10
N MET A 682 4.75 -16.81 18.40
CA MET A 682 3.79 -16.06 17.59
C MET A 682 2.95 -15.16 18.49
N VAL A 683 2.79 -13.89 18.09
CA VAL A 683 2.02 -12.88 18.82
C VAL A 683 0.92 -12.33 17.92
N LEU A 684 -0.33 -12.45 18.37
CA LEU A 684 -1.54 -12.07 17.64
C LEU A 684 -2.35 -11.02 18.44
N PRO A 685 -2.68 -9.86 17.83
CA PRO A 685 -3.47 -8.83 18.49
C PRO A 685 -4.97 -9.16 18.49
N ALA A 686 -5.73 -8.47 19.35
CA ALA A 686 -7.18 -8.54 19.44
C ALA A 686 -7.84 -7.21 19.05
N SER A 687 -9.11 -7.26 18.64
CA SER A 687 -9.91 -6.06 18.35
C SER A 687 -10.33 -5.34 19.63
N LEU A 688 -10.59 -4.03 19.50
CA LEU A 688 -11.23 -3.24 20.56
C LEU A 688 -12.74 -3.53 20.66
N GLU A 689 -13.35 -4.00 19.57
CA GLU A 689 -14.78 -4.32 19.47
C GLU A 689 -15.02 -5.81 19.75
N GLU A 690 -16.06 -6.12 20.53
CA GLU A 690 -16.48 -7.49 20.82
C GLU A 690 -16.86 -8.23 19.53
N GLY A 691 -16.42 -9.48 19.39
CA GLY A 691 -16.77 -10.32 18.25
C GLY A 691 -16.04 -9.99 16.94
N LYS A 692 -15.26 -8.89 16.89
CA LYS A 692 -14.40 -8.58 15.75
C LYS A 692 -12.98 -9.08 15.98
N SER A 693 -12.36 -9.57 14.92
CA SER A 693 -10.95 -9.99 14.94
C SER A 693 -10.10 -9.11 14.03
N ILE A 694 -8.82 -8.96 14.38
CA ILE A 694 -7.86 -8.22 13.55
C ILE A 694 -7.13 -9.22 12.65
N LYS A 695 -7.57 -9.28 11.39
CA LYS A 695 -6.98 -10.15 10.36
C LYS A 695 -5.63 -9.60 9.87
N LYS A 696 -4.73 -10.46 9.38
CA LYS A 696 -3.45 -10.09 8.75
C LYS A 696 -2.51 -9.25 9.62
N ARG A 697 -2.54 -9.47 10.94
CA ARG A 697 -1.61 -8.82 11.89
C ARG A 697 -1.04 -9.86 12.85
N TYR A 698 0.25 -10.12 12.74
CA TYR A 698 0.96 -11.05 13.61
C TYR A 698 2.48 -10.79 13.55
N ALA A 699 3.16 -11.20 14.62
CA ALA A 699 4.62 -11.22 14.72
C ALA A 699 5.08 -12.65 15.02
N VAL A 700 6.05 -13.15 14.27
CA VAL A 700 6.57 -14.53 14.37
C VAL A 700 8.08 -14.49 14.55
N PHE A 701 8.60 -15.37 15.42
CA PHE A 701 10.02 -15.43 15.77
C PHE A 701 10.60 -16.82 15.50
N ASN A 702 11.79 -16.83 14.90
CA ASN A 702 12.59 -18.05 14.73
C ASN A 702 13.11 -18.55 16.09
N ASP A 703 13.60 -19.79 16.10
CA ASP A 703 14.19 -20.42 17.28
C ASP A 703 15.29 -19.56 17.96
N GLY A 704 16.19 -18.98 17.14
CA GLY A 704 17.22 -18.06 17.61
C GLY A 704 16.73 -16.70 18.13
N GLY A 705 15.42 -16.45 18.20
CA GLY A 705 14.82 -15.20 18.71
C GLY A 705 14.80 -14.05 17.69
N SER A 706 15.35 -14.24 16.49
CA SER A 706 15.23 -13.27 15.40
C SER A 706 13.78 -13.20 14.89
N LEU A 707 13.32 -11.99 14.57
CA LEU A 707 12.01 -11.78 13.95
C LEU A 707 11.96 -12.44 12.56
N ALA A 708 11.14 -13.48 12.42
CA ALA A 708 10.94 -14.22 11.18
C ALA A 708 10.01 -13.46 10.25
N GLU A 709 8.86 -13.01 10.79
CA GLU A 709 7.82 -12.36 10.02
C GLU A 709 7.05 -11.34 10.86
N LEU A 710 6.68 -10.21 10.23
CA LEU A 710 5.90 -9.15 10.86
C LEU A 710 4.91 -8.56 9.86
N LYS A 711 3.61 -8.78 10.10
CA LYS A 711 2.53 -8.41 9.17
C LYS A 711 1.60 -7.37 9.74
N GLY A 712 1.17 -6.45 8.88
CA GLY A 712 0.04 -5.54 9.09
C GLY A 712 0.19 -4.45 10.17
N PHE A 713 1.22 -4.51 11.04
CA PHE A 713 1.50 -3.51 12.07
C PHE A 713 2.04 -2.19 11.53
N GLU A 714 1.80 -1.12 12.30
CA GLU A 714 2.11 0.28 12.00
C GLU A 714 3.60 0.51 11.74
N ILE A 715 4.49 -0.21 12.44
CA ILE A 715 5.94 -0.23 12.19
C ILE A 715 6.33 -0.48 10.72
N LYS A 716 5.61 -1.35 10.00
CA LYS A 716 5.86 -1.65 8.57
C LYS A 716 5.15 -0.70 7.61
N ARG A 717 4.22 0.14 8.07
CA ARG A 717 3.43 1.05 7.23
C ARG A 717 4.21 2.34 6.93
N ARG A 718 3.96 2.92 5.76
CA ARG A 718 4.48 4.26 5.40
C ARG A 718 3.66 5.31 6.15
N GLY A 719 4.33 6.20 6.86
CA GLY A 719 3.65 7.15 7.72
C GLY A 719 3.28 6.54 9.08
N GLU A 720 2.09 6.88 9.57
CA GLU A 720 1.58 6.60 10.92
C GLU A 720 2.27 7.43 12.02
N LEU A 721 1.77 7.31 13.24
CA LEU A 721 2.30 7.98 14.42
C LEU A 721 3.62 7.31 14.85
N LYS A 722 4.73 8.07 14.83
CA LYS A 722 6.08 7.57 15.14
C LYS A 722 6.18 6.92 16.52
N LEU A 723 5.52 7.48 17.54
CA LEU A 723 5.39 6.92 18.89
C LEU A 723 4.97 5.44 18.87
N ILE A 724 3.96 5.08 18.07
CA ILE A 724 3.45 3.70 18.01
C ILE A 724 4.46 2.78 17.32
N LYS A 725 5.21 3.30 16.34
CA LYS A 725 6.23 2.52 15.63
C LYS A 725 7.41 2.19 16.53
N GLU A 726 7.89 3.16 17.32
CA GLU A 726 8.97 2.94 18.28
C GLU A 726 8.52 2.04 19.44
N PHE A 727 7.30 2.23 19.95
CA PHE A 727 6.68 1.30 20.91
C PHE A 727 6.63 -0.14 20.36
N GLN A 728 6.18 -0.33 19.12
CA GLN A 728 6.10 -1.65 18.48
C GLN A 728 7.47 -2.30 18.29
N LYS A 729 8.50 -1.53 17.92
CA LYS A 729 9.88 -2.05 17.78
C LYS A 729 10.38 -2.64 19.09
N GLU A 730 10.12 -1.98 20.21
CA GLU A 730 10.58 -2.44 21.52
C GLU A 730 9.72 -3.59 22.05
N ILE A 731 8.39 -3.47 22.00
CA ILE A 731 7.48 -4.40 22.67
C ILE A 731 7.53 -5.82 22.10
N PHE A 732 7.76 -5.97 20.78
CA PHE A 732 7.74 -7.29 20.14
C PHE A 732 8.86 -8.20 20.64
N GLY A 733 10.06 -7.66 20.88
CA GLY A 733 11.17 -8.44 21.45
C GLY A 733 10.91 -8.89 22.89
N ARG A 734 10.17 -8.08 23.66
CA ARG A 734 9.85 -8.36 25.07
C ARG A 734 8.92 -9.55 25.28
N PHE A 735 8.13 -9.93 24.27
CA PHE A 735 7.30 -11.14 24.34
C PHE A 735 8.12 -12.45 24.42
N LEU A 736 9.43 -12.40 24.15
CA LEU A 736 10.32 -13.56 24.29
C LEU A 736 10.88 -13.74 25.70
N GLU A 737 10.62 -12.81 26.62
CA GLU A 737 11.10 -12.80 28.01
C GLU A 737 10.11 -13.52 28.95
N GLY A 738 10.56 -13.93 30.14
CA GLY A 738 9.75 -14.67 31.12
C GLY A 738 9.66 -16.19 30.85
N GLY A 739 9.57 -16.98 31.93
CA GLY A 739 9.46 -18.44 31.89
C GLY A 739 8.03 -18.97 31.99
N SER A 740 7.06 -18.08 32.25
CA SER A 740 5.63 -18.38 32.23
C SER A 740 4.86 -17.31 31.45
N ILE A 741 3.61 -17.61 31.05
CA ILE A 741 2.75 -16.64 30.37
C ILE A 741 2.51 -15.38 31.23
N PHE A 742 2.43 -15.55 32.55
CA PHE A 742 2.27 -14.45 33.52
C PHE A 742 3.51 -13.56 33.57
N GLU A 743 4.70 -14.16 33.65
CA GLU A 743 5.97 -13.42 33.62
C GLU A 743 6.18 -12.71 32.29
N CYS A 744 5.86 -13.36 31.16
CA CYS A 744 5.91 -12.76 29.84
C CYS A 744 5.05 -11.49 29.77
N TYR A 745 3.78 -11.56 30.18
CA TYR A 745 2.91 -10.37 30.17
C TYR A 745 3.32 -9.32 31.22
N LYS A 746 3.98 -9.72 32.32
CA LYS A 746 4.54 -8.78 33.31
C LYS A 746 5.67 -7.94 32.70
N GLU A 747 6.64 -8.56 32.03
CA GLU A 747 7.74 -7.83 31.37
C GLU A 747 7.24 -6.90 30.25
N VAL A 748 6.27 -7.37 29.47
CA VAL A 748 5.58 -6.57 28.46
C VAL A 748 4.82 -5.41 29.13
N GLY A 749 4.16 -5.64 30.27
CA GLY A 749 3.47 -4.62 31.06
C GLY A 749 4.40 -3.53 31.60
N LEU A 750 5.60 -3.89 32.07
CA LEU A 750 6.64 -2.93 32.49
C LEU A 750 7.04 -2.01 31.33
N THR A 751 7.24 -2.59 30.15
CA THR A 751 7.55 -1.83 28.93
C THR A 751 6.41 -0.89 28.56
N CYS A 752 5.15 -1.34 28.62
CA CYS A 752 3.98 -0.49 28.41
C CYS A 752 3.92 0.70 29.39
N ASN A 753 4.20 0.46 30.67
CA ASN A 753 4.21 1.52 31.69
C ASN A 753 5.30 2.56 31.42
N LYS A 754 6.52 2.13 31.06
CA LYS A 754 7.61 3.02 30.62
C LYS A 754 7.16 3.96 29.50
N TRP A 755 6.47 3.44 28.48
CA TRP A 755 5.96 4.27 27.37
C TRP A 755 4.81 5.20 27.78
N LEU A 756 3.94 4.75 28.70
CA LEU A 756 2.89 5.60 29.27
C LEU A 756 3.49 6.73 30.13
N ASP A 757 4.60 6.51 30.82
CA ASP A 757 5.26 7.51 31.66
C ASP A 757 5.83 8.67 30.84
N ILE A 758 6.35 8.40 29.64
CA ILE A 758 6.76 9.46 28.70
C ILE A 758 5.57 10.39 28.39
N LEU A 759 4.36 9.85 28.21
CA LEU A 759 3.18 10.67 27.92
C LEU A 759 2.56 11.32 29.16
N THR A 760 2.63 10.66 30.32
CA THR A 760 2.12 11.20 31.58
C THR A 760 2.98 12.34 32.09
N SER A 761 4.30 12.22 31.99
CA SER A 761 5.29 13.28 32.29
C SER A 761 5.34 14.39 31.24
N LYS A 762 4.53 14.30 30.16
CA LYS A 762 4.55 15.23 29.03
C LYS A 762 5.94 15.35 28.39
N GLY A 763 6.65 14.23 28.28
CA GLY A 763 7.98 14.13 27.68
C GLY A 763 9.06 14.82 28.50
N GLU A 764 8.97 14.75 29.83
CA GLU A 764 10.03 15.24 30.71
C GLU A 764 11.36 14.51 30.40
N GLY A 765 12.46 15.26 30.29
CA GLY A 765 13.77 14.73 29.87
C GLY A 765 13.98 14.60 28.36
N LEU A 766 12.98 14.84 27.50
CA LEU A 766 13.14 14.91 26.05
C LEU A 766 13.25 16.37 25.57
N SER A 767 14.13 16.65 24.60
CA SER A 767 14.16 17.96 23.95
C SER A 767 12.91 18.19 23.08
N ASP A 768 12.59 19.44 22.75
CA ASP A 768 11.44 19.77 21.89
C ASP A 768 11.56 19.10 20.50
N ALA A 769 12.78 19.00 19.97
CA ALA A 769 13.04 18.33 18.70
C ALA A 769 12.76 16.81 18.79
N GLN A 770 13.27 16.15 19.83
CA GLN A 770 13.03 14.72 20.08
C GLN A 770 11.53 14.45 20.31
N LEU A 771 10.85 15.34 21.02
CA LEU A 771 9.42 15.21 21.28
C LEU A 771 8.59 15.36 20.00
N LEU A 772 8.92 16.34 19.14
CA LEU A 772 8.27 16.50 17.84
C LEU A 772 8.48 15.27 16.96
N GLU A 773 9.70 14.75 16.90
CA GLU A 773 10.01 13.54 16.13
C GLU A 773 9.20 12.35 16.65
N LEU A 774 9.08 12.18 17.96
CA LEU A 774 8.33 11.07 18.55
C LEU A 774 6.82 11.17 18.28
N LEU A 775 6.24 12.38 18.35
CA LEU A 775 4.80 12.60 18.22
C LEU A 775 4.33 12.91 16.80
N VAL A 776 5.25 12.97 15.82
CA VAL A 776 4.87 13.25 14.44
C VAL A 776 4.04 12.10 13.86
N GLU A 777 2.98 12.50 13.17
CA GLU A 777 2.24 11.63 12.28
C GLU A 777 2.49 12.08 10.84
N GLN A 778 2.82 11.13 9.97
CA GLN A 778 2.99 11.39 8.55
C GLN A 778 1.91 10.67 7.76
N ASN A 779 1.26 11.38 6.84
CA ASN A 779 0.34 10.82 5.86
C ASN A 779 0.62 11.38 4.47
N ASN A 780 0.74 10.50 3.47
CA ASN A 780 1.01 10.93 2.09
C ASN A 780 -0.30 11.09 1.32
N MET A 781 -0.47 12.24 0.68
CA MET A 781 -1.65 12.54 -0.12
C MET A 781 -1.49 11.97 -1.53
N SER A 782 -2.45 11.14 -1.98
CA SER A 782 -2.38 10.51 -3.31
C SER A 782 -2.79 11.44 -4.44
N LYS A 783 -3.52 12.52 -4.14
CA LYS A 783 -3.97 13.54 -5.09
C LYS A 783 -3.51 14.94 -4.68
N PRO A 784 -3.49 15.92 -5.60
CA PRO A 784 -3.30 17.33 -5.24
C PRO A 784 -4.36 17.83 -4.26
N LEU A 785 -4.02 18.83 -3.44
CA LEU A 785 -4.93 19.37 -2.42
C LEU A 785 -6.26 19.86 -3.00
N GLN A 786 -6.21 20.49 -4.19
CA GLN A 786 -7.39 21.08 -4.82
C GLN A 786 -8.49 20.06 -5.13
N GLU A 787 -8.14 18.84 -5.51
CA GLU A 787 -9.11 17.77 -5.81
C GLU A 787 -9.86 17.34 -4.54
N TYR A 788 -9.15 17.23 -3.42
CA TYR A 788 -9.77 16.90 -2.13
C TYR A 788 -10.73 18.00 -1.64
N LEU A 789 -10.34 19.26 -1.83
CA LEU A 789 -11.19 20.41 -1.48
C LEU A 789 -12.45 20.46 -2.35
N GLN A 790 -12.34 20.19 -3.64
CA GLN A 790 -13.50 20.11 -4.56
C GLN A 790 -14.44 18.96 -4.19
N ALA A 791 -13.91 17.83 -3.72
CA ALA A 791 -14.69 16.69 -3.23
C ALA A 791 -15.29 16.91 -1.82
N GLY A 792 -14.99 18.03 -1.15
CA GLY A 792 -15.49 18.34 0.19
C GLY A 792 -14.97 17.41 1.30
N GLN A 793 -13.87 16.68 1.07
CA GLN A 793 -13.31 15.75 2.04
C GLN A 793 -12.58 16.48 3.17
N LYS A 794 -12.61 15.90 4.38
CA LYS A 794 -11.91 16.44 5.56
C LYS A 794 -11.03 15.35 6.18
N SER A 795 -9.76 15.65 6.37
CA SER A 795 -8.79 14.79 7.06
C SER A 795 -7.68 15.65 7.68
N CYS A 796 -6.92 15.09 8.62
CA CYS A 796 -5.76 15.75 9.21
C CYS A 796 -4.74 16.16 8.13
N SER A 797 -4.50 15.29 7.13
CA SER A 797 -3.58 15.56 6.02
C SER A 797 -4.04 16.74 5.15
N ILE A 798 -5.35 16.83 4.86
CA ILE A 798 -5.94 17.95 4.09
C ILE A 798 -5.80 19.26 4.86
N THR A 799 -6.08 19.25 6.17
CA THR A 799 -5.91 20.42 7.04
C THR A 799 -4.44 20.83 7.11
N CYS A 800 -3.52 19.88 7.30
CA CYS A 800 -2.08 20.11 7.31
C CYS A 800 -1.62 20.75 6.00
N ALA A 801 -1.98 20.18 4.85
CA ALA A 801 -1.61 20.71 3.53
C ALA A 801 -2.20 22.12 3.30
N SER A 802 -3.45 22.36 3.70
CA SER A 802 -4.07 23.68 3.63
C SER A 802 -3.34 24.70 4.50
N ARG A 803 -2.90 24.30 5.70
CA ARG A 803 -2.10 25.15 6.60
C ARG A 803 -0.70 25.42 6.06
N MET A 804 -0.03 24.42 5.48
CA MET A 804 1.26 24.58 4.80
C MET A 804 1.17 25.59 3.64
N GLN A 805 0.08 25.55 2.87
CA GLN A 805 -0.17 26.52 1.81
C GLN A 805 -0.20 27.98 2.31
N GLU A 806 -0.68 28.24 3.54
CA GLU A 806 -0.78 29.59 4.09
C GLU A 806 0.57 30.27 4.32
N PHE A 807 1.63 29.51 4.65
CA PHE A 807 2.95 30.08 4.99
C PHE A 807 4.08 29.71 4.03
N LEU A 808 3.97 28.58 3.33
CA LEU A 808 4.94 28.16 2.31
C LEU A 808 4.46 28.47 0.87
N GLY A 809 3.19 28.82 0.69
CA GLY A 809 2.60 29.19 -0.60
C GLY A 809 1.98 28.02 -1.39
N SER A 810 1.33 28.34 -2.51
CA SER A 810 0.55 27.38 -3.32
C SER A 810 1.39 26.37 -4.09
N VAL A 811 2.69 26.59 -4.23
CA VAL A 811 3.58 25.72 -5.01
C VAL A 811 3.71 24.33 -4.37
N ILE A 812 3.73 24.24 -3.04
CA ILE A 812 3.96 22.96 -2.32
C ILE A 812 2.78 21.98 -2.44
N VAL A 813 1.58 22.49 -2.66
CA VAL A 813 0.34 21.68 -2.66
C VAL A 813 -0.21 21.42 -4.07
N LYS A 814 0.54 21.82 -5.10
CA LYS A 814 0.12 21.74 -6.50
C LYS A 814 0.23 20.31 -7.04
N ASP A 815 1.27 19.60 -6.65
CA ASP A 815 1.57 18.26 -7.15
C ASP A 815 1.02 17.17 -6.22
N LYS A 816 0.83 15.97 -6.78
CA LYS A 816 0.45 14.77 -6.03
C LYS A 816 1.61 14.26 -5.17
N GLY A 817 1.31 13.52 -4.10
CA GLY A 817 2.34 12.85 -3.30
C GLY A 817 2.89 13.65 -2.12
N LEU A 818 2.25 14.77 -1.75
CA LEU A 818 2.66 15.57 -0.59
C LEU A 818 2.67 14.73 0.69
N ALA A 819 3.83 14.67 1.35
CA ALA A 819 3.98 14.11 2.69
C ALA A 819 3.52 15.13 3.73
N ALA A 820 2.29 14.99 4.22
CA ALA A 820 1.76 15.83 5.28
C ALA A 820 2.26 15.32 6.63
N THR A 821 3.21 16.03 7.24
CA THR A 821 3.73 15.77 8.58
C THR A 821 3.11 16.75 9.57
N TYR A 822 2.42 16.23 10.58
CA TYR A 822 1.71 17.05 11.55
C TYR A 822 1.74 16.46 12.96
N VAL A 823 1.45 17.33 13.92
CA VAL A 823 1.12 16.99 15.30
C VAL A 823 -0.31 17.48 15.61
N ILE A 824 -0.98 16.85 16.57
CA ILE A 824 -2.32 17.24 16.99
C ILE A 824 -2.23 18.23 18.16
N GLY A 825 -2.78 19.43 17.95
CA GLY A 825 -2.87 20.45 19.00
C GLY A 825 -4.13 20.32 19.85
N ARG A 826 -4.06 20.68 21.12
CA ARG A 826 -5.21 20.64 22.07
C ARG A 826 -6.33 21.59 21.67
N LYS A 827 -5.99 22.81 21.24
CA LYS A 827 -6.96 23.87 20.92
C LYS A 827 -7.27 23.94 19.41
N PRO A 828 -8.50 24.29 19.00
CA PRO A 828 -9.64 24.64 19.84
C PRO A 828 -10.29 23.41 20.50
N GLU A 829 -10.66 23.52 21.77
CA GLU A 829 -11.38 22.47 22.50
C GLU A 829 -12.74 22.18 21.84
N ASP A 830 -13.26 20.97 22.00
CA ASP A 830 -14.53 20.49 21.40
C ASP A 830 -14.61 20.49 19.86
N THR A 831 -13.47 20.58 19.17
CA THR A 831 -13.40 20.44 17.72
C THR A 831 -12.88 19.07 17.28
N GLN A 832 -13.34 18.62 16.11
CA GLN A 832 -12.85 17.37 15.50
C GLN A 832 -11.33 17.40 15.35
N VAL A 833 -10.68 16.28 15.67
CA VAL A 833 -9.22 16.07 15.54
C VAL A 833 -8.69 16.53 14.17
N THR A 834 -9.45 16.29 13.10
CA THR A 834 -9.12 16.70 11.73
C THR A 834 -8.83 18.19 11.57
N SER A 835 -9.45 19.04 12.39
CA SER A 835 -9.27 20.49 12.36
C SER A 835 -8.11 20.98 13.23
N ARG A 836 -7.54 20.11 14.06
CA ARG A 836 -6.49 20.42 15.05
C ARG A 836 -5.08 20.03 14.61
N ALA A 837 -4.91 19.50 13.40
CA ALA A 837 -3.63 19.10 12.84
C ALA A 837 -2.71 20.30 12.51
N ILE A 838 -1.56 20.40 13.19
CA ILE A 838 -0.57 21.47 13.06
C ILE A 838 0.63 20.93 12.27
N PRO A 839 1.01 21.54 11.13
CA PRO A 839 2.17 21.10 10.35
C PRO A 839 3.47 21.24 11.16
N VAL A 840 4.32 20.21 11.22
CA VAL A 840 5.59 20.27 11.98
C VAL A 840 6.54 21.34 11.41
N LYS A 841 6.53 21.53 10.08
CA LYS A 841 7.32 22.56 9.37
C LYS A 841 7.10 23.99 9.85
N ILE A 842 6.06 24.25 10.65
CA ILE A 842 5.82 25.56 11.24
C ILE A 842 6.86 25.91 12.32
N PHE A 843 7.39 24.91 13.02
CA PHE A 843 8.39 25.06 14.09
C PHE A 843 9.80 25.26 13.53
N GLU A 844 10.07 24.74 12.33
CA GLU A 844 11.32 24.94 11.57
C GLU A 844 11.38 26.32 10.88
N PHE A 845 10.25 27.07 10.86
CA PHE A 845 10.17 28.31 10.12
C PHE A 845 10.94 29.43 10.81
N GLN A 846 12.02 29.92 10.19
CA GLN A 846 12.97 30.91 10.74
C GLN A 846 12.35 32.23 11.28
N LYS A 847 11.10 32.56 10.96
CA LYS A 847 10.45 33.80 11.41
C LYS A 847 9.46 33.53 12.52
N GLU A 848 9.94 33.66 13.75
CA GLU A 848 9.17 33.36 14.96
C GLU A 848 7.81 34.08 15.03
N VAL A 849 7.82 35.36 14.68
CA VAL A 849 6.63 36.22 14.68
C VAL A 849 5.55 35.71 13.72
N VAL A 850 5.93 35.11 12.58
CA VAL A 850 4.99 34.62 11.57
C VAL A 850 4.32 33.34 12.04
N TRP A 851 5.11 32.40 12.57
CA TRP A 851 4.54 31.13 13.02
C TRP A 851 3.70 31.30 14.28
N ARG A 852 4.09 32.14 15.24
CA ARG A 852 3.28 32.47 16.43
C ARG A 852 1.91 33.04 16.05
N ARG A 853 1.86 33.92 15.04
CA ARG A 853 0.60 34.49 14.52
C ARG A 853 -0.29 33.44 13.86
N LEU A 854 0.29 32.50 13.11
CA LEU A 854 -0.45 31.43 12.45
C LEU A 854 -0.97 30.39 13.44
N LEU A 855 -0.15 30.00 14.43
CA LEU A 855 -0.61 29.15 15.51
C LEU A 855 -1.78 29.79 16.24
N LYS A 856 -1.71 31.08 16.60
CA LYS A 856 -2.82 31.82 17.20
C LYS A 856 -4.11 31.74 16.37
N LYS A 857 -3.99 31.90 15.04
CA LYS A 857 -5.11 31.78 14.11
C LYS A 857 -5.71 30.36 14.11
N TRP A 858 -4.86 29.34 14.13
CA TRP A 858 -5.28 27.93 14.05
C TRP A 858 -5.84 27.39 15.36
N THR A 859 -5.25 27.76 16.50
CA THR A 859 -5.71 27.38 17.85
C THR A 859 -6.87 28.24 18.35
N LYS A 860 -7.12 29.41 17.71
CA LYS A 860 -8.11 30.40 18.13
C LYS A 860 -7.90 30.90 19.57
N SER A 861 -6.66 30.86 20.10
CA SER A 861 -6.33 31.34 21.44
C SER A 861 -6.18 32.87 21.47
N ALA A 862 -6.63 33.52 22.56
CA ALA A 862 -6.51 34.97 22.75
C ALA A 862 -5.13 35.38 23.28
N ASP A 863 -4.47 34.50 24.03
CA ASP A 863 -3.24 34.77 24.77
C ASP A 863 -2.03 34.97 23.85
N ASN A 864 -1.24 36.01 24.17
CA ASN A 864 -0.11 36.51 23.38
C ASN A 864 1.26 36.06 23.90
N GLU A 865 1.32 35.31 25.01
CA GLU A 865 2.58 34.99 25.68
C GLU A 865 2.87 33.49 25.62
N GLY A 866 4.04 33.13 25.07
CA GLY A 866 4.74 31.89 25.38
C GLY A 866 4.00 30.54 25.29
N LEU A 867 3.32 30.21 24.18
CA LEU A 867 2.85 28.83 23.96
C LEU A 867 4.05 27.87 23.85
N ALA A 868 4.48 27.30 24.97
CA ALA A 868 5.44 26.21 24.98
C ALA A 868 4.86 25.01 24.20
N LEU A 869 5.70 24.29 23.44
CA LEU A 869 5.26 23.18 22.58
C LEU A 869 4.39 22.17 23.36
N ARG A 870 4.76 21.86 24.61
CA ARG A 870 4.04 20.93 25.48
C ARG A 870 2.63 21.37 25.85
N GLU A 871 2.35 22.68 25.85
CA GLU A 871 1.00 23.20 26.12
C GLU A 871 0.13 23.20 24.87
N LEU A 872 0.77 23.24 23.69
CA LEU A 872 0.10 23.18 22.40
C LEU A 872 -0.43 21.77 22.11
N LEU A 873 0.31 20.73 22.49
CA LEU A 873 0.02 19.33 22.17
C LEU A 873 -1.19 18.77 22.93
N ASP A 874 -1.99 17.95 22.24
CA ASP A 874 -3.07 17.18 22.85
C ASP A 874 -2.53 15.86 23.42
N TRP A 875 -2.09 15.89 24.68
CA TRP A 875 -1.56 14.68 25.36
C TRP A 875 -2.60 13.57 25.50
N ASP A 876 -3.87 13.90 25.69
CA ASP A 876 -4.93 12.91 25.88
C ASP A 876 -5.22 12.16 24.57
N TYR A 877 -5.11 12.86 23.43
CA TYR A 877 -5.14 12.21 22.12
C TYR A 877 -4.02 11.16 21.98
N TYR A 878 -2.76 11.53 22.27
CA TYR A 878 -1.64 10.58 22.13
C TYR A 878 -1.70 9.45 23.15
N LYS A 879 -2.11 9.73 24.40
CA LYS A 879 -2.37 8.70 25.41
C LYS A 879 -3.44 7.72 24.95
N GLY A 880 -4.55 8.22 24.41
CA GLY A 880 -5.62 7.37 23.86
C GLY A 880 -5.13 6.51 22.68
N ARG A 881 -4.30 7.06 21.79
CA ARG A 881 -3.70 6.30 20.67
C ARG A 881 -2.78 5.18 21.15
N LEU A 882 -1.90 5.47 22.13
CA LEU A 882 -1.02 4.47 22.72
C LEU A 882 -1.81 3.43 23.54
N ALA A 883 -2.79 3.86 24.33
CA ALA A 883 -3.66 2.98 25.09
C ALA A 883 -4.41 1.99 24.18
N ASN A 884 -4.95 2.47 23.05
CA ASN A 884 -5.57 1.61 22.05
C ASN A 884 -4.58 0.60 21.44
N ALA A 885 -3.31 0.97 21.25
CA ALA A 885 -2.29 0.02 20.79
C ALA A 885 -1.98 -1.04 21.87
N ILE A 886 -1.84 -0.63 23.13
CA ILE A 886 -1.61 -1.52 24.27
C ILE A 886 -2.79 -2.47 24.48
N LEU A 887 -4.04 -1.98 24.41
CA LEU A 887 -5.23 -2.82 24.49
C LEU A 887 -5.22 -3.91 23.42
N LYS A 888 -4.98 -3.53 22.16
CA LYS A 888 -4.99 -4.48 21.03
C LYS A 888 -3.86 -5.51 21.11
N ILE A 889 -2.65 -5.11 21.51
CA ILE A 889 -1.46 -5.97 21.43
C ILE A 889 -1.23 -6.76 22.73
N VAL A 890 -1.61 -6.19 23.88
CA VAL A 890 -1.23 -6.69 25.20
C VAL A 890 -2.45 -7.01 26.05
N SER A 891 -3.24 -6.02 26.44
CA SER A 891 -4.20 -6.18 27.54
C SER A 891 -5.42 -7.03 27.17
N ILE A 892 -5.99 -6.87 25.97
CA ILE A 892 -7.11 -7.72 25.51
C ILE A 892 -6.64 -9.16 25.26
N PRO A 893 -5.52 -9.41 24.54
CA PRO A 893 -4.97 -10.76 24.42
C PRO A 893 -4.64 -11.43 25.76
N ALA A 894 -4.06 -10.69 26.73
CA ALA A 894 -3.77 -11.21 28.07
C ALA A 894 -5.05 -11.69 28.76
N ALA A 895 -6.10 -10.86 28.77
CA ALA A 895 -7.40 -11.22 29.34
C ALA A 895 -8.02 -12.47 28.68
N LEU A 896 -7.92 -12.59 27.35
CA LEU A 896 -8.42 -13.74 26.60
C LEU A 896 -7.62 -15.03 26.87
N GLN A 897 -6.38 -14.91 27.34
CA GLN A 897 -5.55 -16.01 27.82
C GLN A 897 -5.65 -16.21 29.35
N ALA A 898 -6.66 -15.61 30.00
CA ALA A 898 -6.91 -15.68 31.44
C ALA A 898 -5.74 -15.14 32.30
N VAL A 899 -5.03 -14.13 31.80
CA VAL A 899 -4.03 -13.36 32.55
C VAL A 899 -4.66 -12.06 33.03
N GLU A 900 -4.36 -11.67 34.27
CA GLU A 900 -4.79 -10.37 34.82
C GLU A 900 -4.24 -9.21 34.00
N ASN A 901 -4.86 -8.03 34.12
CA ASN A 901 -4.45 -6.87 33.32
C ASN A 901 -2.98 -6.49 33.60
N PRO A 902 -2.05 -6.68 32.66
CA PRO A 902 -0.64 -6.36 32.88
C PRO A 902 -0.38 -4.84 32.93
N VAL A 903 -1.37 -4.04 32.50
CA VAL A 903 -1.30 -2.57 32.50
C VAL A 903 -2.56 -1.98 33.14
N PRO A 904 -2.68 -2.01 34.49
CA PRO A 904 -3.88 -1.55 35.20
C PRO A 904 -4.25 -0.07 34.99
N ARG A 905 -3.29 0.75 34.55
CA ARG A 905 -3.51 2.16 34.18
C ARG A 905 -4.45 2.34 32.99
N ILE A 906 -4.67 1.30 32.21
CA ILE A 906 -5.60 1.31 31.07
C ILE A 906 -6.77 0.40 31.40
N GLU A 907 -7.96 0.98 31.47
CA GLU A 907 -9.19 0.26 31.76
C GLU A 907 -9.60 -0.62 30.57
N TYR A 908 -10.20 -1.76 30.89
CA TYR A 908 -10.78 -2.64 29.87
C TYR A 908 -12.06 -2.05 29.27
N PRO A 909 -12.32 -2.30 27.98
CA PRO A 909 -13.65 -2.09 27.41
C PRO A 909 -14.72 -2.83 28.22
N ALA A 910 -15.92 -2.24 28.33
CA ALA A 910 -17.00 -2.77 29.15
C ALA A 910 -17.37 -4.24 28.82
N TRP A 911 -17.34 -4.60 27.54
CA TRP A 911 -17.58 -5.98 27.08
C TRP A 911 -16.53 -6.97 27.60
N LEU A 912 -15.26 -6.55 27.66
CA LEU A 912 -14.17 -7.40 28.12
C LEU A 912 -14.25 -7.60 29.64
N VAL A 913 -14.62 -6.57 30.41
CA VAL A 913 -14.87 -6.71 31.86
C VAL A 913 -15.96 -7.77 32.11
N LYS A 914 -17.06 -7.72 31.34
CA LYS A 914 -18.12 -8.72 31.41
C LYS A 914 -17.59 -10.12 31.08
N LYS A 915 -16.81 -10.26 30.01
CA LYS A 915 -16.21 -11.53 29.60
C LYS A 915 -15.20 -12.09 30.62
N CYS A 916 -14.39 -11.24 31.24
CA CYS A 916 -13.49 -11.64 32.32
C CYS A 916 -14.29 -12.20 33.51
N ARG A 917 -15.40 -11.54 33.90
CA ARG A 917 -16.29 -12.05 34.94
C ARG A 917 -16.85 -13.42 34.59
N GLU A 918 -17.33 -13.60 33.35
CA GLU A 918 -17.82 -14.90 32.84
C GLU A 918 -16.75 -16.00 32.85
N LEU A 919 -15.49 -15.66 32.57
CA LEU A 919 -14.37 -16.60 32.62
C LEU A 919 -13.99 -16.99 34.05
N THR A 920 -14.11 -16.06 35.01
CA THR A 920 -13.82 -16.29 36.43
C THR A 920 -15.00 -16.86 37.24
N ASP A 921 -16.21 -16.89 36.67
CA ASP A 921 -17.40 -17.36 37.38
C ASP A 921 -17.39 -18.88 37.54
N VAL A 922 -17.42 -19.33 38.80
CA VAL A 922 -17.45 -20.75 39.20
C VAL A 922 -18.81 -21.39 38.86
N ARG A 923 -19.88 -20.60 38.69
CA ARG A 923 -21.23 -21.05 38.38
C ARG A 923 -21.63 -20.69 36.95
N LYS A 924 -21.20 -21.52 35.98
CA LYS A 924 -21.56 -21.34 34.56
C LYS A 924 -23.06 -21.54 34.35
N GLN A 925 -23.81 -20.46 34.10
CA GLN A 925 -25.20 -20.53 33.67
C GLN A 925 -25.25 -21.16 32.27
N GLN A 926 -25.87 -22.33 32.14
CA GLN A 926 -26.02 -22.99 30.84
C GLN A 926 -26.94 -22.17 29.93
N LYS A 927 -26.55 -21.95 28.67
CA LYS A 927 -27.41 -21.29 27.68
C LYS A 927 -28.71 -22.08 27.53
N LEU A 928 -29.87 -21.41 27.49
CA LEU A 928 -31.17 -22.07 27.34
C LEU A 928 -31.20 -23.04 26.14
N SER A 929 -30.44 -22.75 25.08
CA SER A 929 -30.28 -23.59 23.88
C SER A 929 -29.63 -24.96 24.14
N SER A 930 -28.85 -25.14 25.22
CA SER A 930 -28.30 -26.46 25.56
C SER A 930 -29.35 -27.44 26.08
N PHE A 931 -30.51 -26.95 26.53
CA PHE A 931 -31.65 -27.76 26.95
C PHE A 931 -32.53 -28.23 25.78
N PHE A 932 -32.34 -27.69 24.57
CA PHE A 932 -33.14 -28.00 23.38
C PHE A 932 -32.36 -28.82 22.33
N ARG A 933 -31.45 -29.71 22.77
CA ARG A 933 -30.88 -30.72 21.85
C ARG A 933 -31.92 -31.79 21.53
N PRO A 934 -32.17 -32.14 20.26
CA PRO A 934 -33.06 -33.26 19.94
C PRO A 934 -32.44 -34.57 20.46
N LEU A 935 -33.25 -35.38 21.14
CA LEU A 935 -32.87 -36.71 21.62
C LEU A 935 -32.52 -37.63 20.44
N PRO A 936 -31.56 -38.58 20.60
CA PRO A 936 -31.26 -39.60 19.60
C PRO A 936 -32.52 -40.41 19.24
N LYS A 937 -32.71 -40.67 17.94
CA LYS A 937 -33.88 -41.41 17.42
C LYS A 937 -33.91 -42.84 17.99
N GLY A 938 -34.83 -43.08 18.93
CA GLY A 938 -35.21 -44.42 19.38
C GLY A 938 -36.25 -44.32 20.48
N HIS A 939 -37.47 -44.76 20.18
CA HIS A 939 -38.71 -44.80 20.99
C HIS A 939 -39.81 -43.86 20.47
N ARG A 940 -40.63 -44.41 19.55
CA ARG A 940 -41.93 -43.87 19.18
C ARG A 940 -42.96 -44.28 20.25
N ALA A 941 -43.68 -43.31 20.80
CA ALA A 941 -45.03 -43.52 21.32
C ALA A 941 -45.99 -42.61 20.54
N GLN A 942 -47.00 -43.22 19.92
CA GLN A 942 -48.04 -42.56 19.13
C GLN A 942 -48.96 -41.74 20.03
N VAL A 943 -49.19 -40.46 19.69
CA VAL A 943 -50.45 -39.77 19.97
C VAL A 943 -50.86 -38.93 18.75
N SER A 944 -52.17 -39.01 18.50
CA SER A 944 -52.99 -38.61 17.35
C SER A 944 -52.87 -37.15 16.84
N MET A 945 -52.93 -37.02 15.51
CA MET A 945 -53.22 -35.77 14.78
C MET A 945 -54.67 -35.32 15.03
N LYS A 946 -54.86 -34.29 15.84
CA LYS A 946 -56.09 -33.48 15.79
C LYS A 946 -55.93 -32.06 16.37
N SER A 947 -54.97 -31.28 15.86
CA SER A 947 -55.01 -29.80 15.86
C SER A 947 -53.78 -29.23 15.13
N LEU A 948 -53.74 -29.39 13.80
CA LEU A 948 -52.79 -28.73 12.90
C LEU A 948 -53.55 -28.20 11.68
N ARG A 949 -54.44 -27.24 11.96
CA ARG A 949 -54.90 -26.17 11.06
C ARG A 949 -55.09 -24.98 11.99
N ASP A 950 -54.53 -23.84 11.63
CA ASP A 950 -54.51 -22.56 12.37
C ASP A 950 -53.27 -22.33 13.26
N ALA A 951 -52.09 -22.29 12.63
CA ALA A 951 -50.91 -21.50 13.05
C ALA A 951 -49.79 -21.67 12.01
N ALA A 952 -50.03 -21.20 10.78
CA ALA A 952 -49.02 -21.10 9.73
C ALA A 952 -49.21 -19.79 8.98
N GLU A 953 -48.88 -18.69 9.65
CA GLU A 953 -48.51 -17.41 9.05
C GLU A 953 -47.72 -16.64 10.11
N ASP A 954 -46.62 -16.03 9.68
CA ASP A 954 -45.66 -15.24 10.48
C ASP A 954 -44.74 -16.01 11.44
N THR A 955 -43.66 -16.57 10.89
CA THR A 955 -42.31 -16.53 11.50
C THR A 955 -41.29 -17.06 10.50
N ASP A 956 -40.95 -16.24 9.52
CA ASP A 956 -39.75 -16.43 8.71
C ASP A 956 -39.17 -15.05 8.38
N LYS A 957 -38.41 -14.49 9.33
CA LYS A 957 -37.60 -13.25 9.19
C LYS A 957 -36.80 -12.97 10.46
N LEU A 958 -35.78 -13.79 10.73
CA LEU A 958 -34.63 -13.39 11.55
C LEU A 958 -33.36 -14.00 10.95
N ALA A 959 -33.03 -13.54 9.74
CA ALA A 959 -31.66 -13.58 9.26
C ALA A 959 -30.89 -12.46 9.97
N ILE A 960 -29.79 -12.85 10.60
CA ILE A 960 -28.85 -11.96 11.29
C ILE A 960 -28.16 -11.13 10.20
N GLU A 961 -28.50 -9.83 10.15
CA GLU A 961 -27.86 -8.84 9.29
C GLU A 961 -26.52 -8.39 9.88
N ASP A 962 -25.47 -8.48 9.06
CA ASP A 962 -24.15 -7.87 9.27
C ASP A 962 -24.28 -6.33 9.33
N ILE A 963 -24.13 -5.76 10.53
CA ILE A 963 -24.05 -4.31 10.77
C ILE A 963 -22.57 -3.89 10.71
N GLU A 964 -22.06 -3.72 9.50
CA GLU A 964 -20.83 -2.97 9.22
C GLU A 964 -21.13 -1.87 8.20
N ASP A 965 -21.68 -0.74 8.67
CA ASP A 965 -21.43 0.62 8.14
C ASP A 965 -22.37 1.63 8.81
N LEU A 966 -22.04 2.01 10.05
CA LEU A 966 -22.59 3.22 10.68
C LEU A 966 -21.44 4.05 11.28
N PRO A 967 -21.26 5.31 10.87
CA PRO A 967 -20.30 6.20 11.52
C PRO A 967 -20.76 6.51 12.95
N VAL A 968 -19.87 6.28 13.91
CA VAL A 968 -20.04 6.71 15.31
C VAL A 968 -20.01 8.24 15.37
N ALA A 969 -21.17 8.86 15.19
CA ALA A 969 -21.41 10.27 15.48
C ALA A 969 -22.92 10.53 15.70
N SER A 970 -23.48 10.14 16.85
CA SER A 970 -24.54 10.92 17.52
C SER A 970 -25.07 10.24 18.78
N TRP A 971 -24.51 10.56 19.95
CA TRP A 971 -25.25 10.44 21.22
C TRP A 971 -24.87 11.61 22.13
N THR A 972 -25.28 12.83 21.75
CA THR A 972 -25.50 14.00 22.66
C THR A 972 -26.12 15.22 21.94
N SER A 973 -27.01 15.06 20.95
CA SER A 973 -27.67 16.24 20.33
C SER A 973 -29.17 16.12 20.07
N ALA A 974 -29.83 15.05 20.50
CA ALA A 974 -31.29 14.93 20.43
C ALA A 974 -31.95 15.40 21.73
N ARG A 975 -31.80 16.69 22.09
CA ARG A 975 -32.76 17.39 22.97
C ARG A 975 -32.82 18.92 22.88
N ILE A 976 -32.16 19.55 21.90
CA ILE A 976 -32.31 21.00 21.64
C ILE A 976 -32.39 21.27 20.13
N ALA A 977 -33.32 20.60 19.45
CA ALA A 977 -33.63 20.85 18.04
C ALA A 977 -35.14 20.80 17.77
N GLN A 978 -35.94 21.32 18.70
CA GLN A 978 -37.33 21.73 18.45
C GLN A 978 -37.58 23.05 19.22
N ARG A 979 -36.94 24.12 18.75
CA ARG A 979 -37.30 25.56 18.91
C ARG A 979 -36.09 26.41 18.53
N ARG A 980 -35.85 26.60 17.24
CA ARG A 980 -35.15 27.77 16.65
C ARG A 980 -35.03 27.65 15.11
N ALA A 981 -36.17 27.43 14.47
CA ALA A 981 -36.40 27.86 13.09
C ALA A 981 -37.49 28.94 13.14
N ARG A 982 -37.05 30.21 13.15
CA ARG A 982 -37.78 31.50 13.04
C ARG A 982 -37.22 32.51 14.04
N ALA A 983 -36.03 33.09 13.76
CA ALA A 983 -35.58 34.42 14.26
C ALA A 983 -34.09 34.71 13.95
N ALA A 984 -33.61 34.51 12.72
CA ALA A 984 -32.22 34.87 12.36
C ALA A 984 -32.05 35.45 10.94
N VAL A 985 -33.12 35.97 10.35
CA VAL A 985 -33.07 36.72 9.07
C VAL A 985 -33.23 38.24 9.30
N THR A 986 -33.52 38.69 10.52
CA THR A 986 -33.79 40.10 10.84
C THR A 986 -32.82 40.68 11.88
N ARG A 987 -31.51 40.41 11.75
CA ARG A 987 -30.47 41.12 12.54
C ARG A 987 -29.22 41.55 11.78
N ARG A 988 -29.13 41.28 10.47
CA ARG A 988 -28.03 41.75 9.59
C ARG A 988 -28.35 43.02 8.79
N LEU A 989 -29.62 43.43 8.72
CA LEU A 989 -30.05 44.65 8.03
C LEU A 989 -30.12 45.90 8.92
N ARG A 990 -30.05 45.77 10.27
CA ARG A 990 -30.11 46.92 11.19
C ARG A 990 -28.76 47.50 11.62
N ARG A 991 -27.63 46.79 11.43
CA ARG A 991 -26.30 47.31 11.79
C ARG A 991 -25.62 48.14 10.70
N ALA A 992 -26.13 48.07 9.46
CA ALA A 992 -25.67 48.88 8.33
C ALA A 992 -26.36 50.25 8.24
N GLN A 993 -27.48 50.45 8.95
CA GLN A 993 -28.22 51.71 8.98
C GLN A 993 -27.84 52.65 10.14
N ASP A 994 -27.21 52.15 11.22
CA ASP A 994 -26.82 52.97 12.38
C ASP A 994 -25.49 53.72 12.21
N ILE A 995 -24.62 53.32 11.28
CA ILE A 995 -23.38 54.08 10.97
C ILE A 995 -23.71 55.30 10.07
N ARG A 996 -24.83 55.25 9.34
CA ARG A 996 -25.27 56.30 8.41
C ARG A 996 -25.83 57.55 9.10
N LYS A 997 -26.15 57.48 10.40
CA LYS A 997 -26.79 58.57 11.17
C LYS A 997 -25.86 59.36 12.10
N ARG A 998 -24.56 59.03 12.21
CA ARG A 998 -23.66 59.66 13.20
C ARG A 998 -22.52 60.51 12.66
N THR A 999 -22.24 60.55 11.35
CA THR A 999 -21.05 61.27 10.86
C THR A 999 -21.23 62.15 9.62
N GLY A 1000 -22.42 62.29 9.04
CA GLY A 1000 -22.73 63.36 8.08
C GLY A 1000 -21.79 63.56 6.87
N VAL A 1001 -20.94 62.58 6.54
CA VAL A 1001 -19.92 62.66 5.49
C VAL A 1001 -19.91 61.35 4.70
N HIS A 1002 -19.88 61.44 3.38
CA HIS A 1002 -19.83 60.28 2.48
C HIS A 1002 -18.49 59.52 2.65
N PRO A 1003 -18.47 58.18 2.81
CA PRO A 1003 -17.23 57.43 3.07
C PRO A 1003 -16.14 57.57 1.99
N ASP A 1004 -16.55 57.91 0.76
CA ASP A 1004 -15.62 58.07 -0.37
C ASP A 1004 -14.91 59.44 -0.41
N GLU A 1005 -15.32 60.41 0.42
CA GLU A 1005 -14.68 61.74 0.47
C GLU A 1005 -13.53 61.82 1.48
N LEU A 1006 -13.44 60.89 2.45
CA LEU A 1006 -12.32 60.82 3.38
C LEU A 1006 -11.08 60.09 2.81
N LEU A 1007 -11.20 59.51 1.61
CA LEU A 1007 -10.14 58.72 0.95
C LEU A 1007 -9.45 59.45 -0.21
N LEU A 1008 -9.76 60.73 -0.45
CA LEU A 1008 -9.23 61.51 -1.58
C LEU A 1008 -8.32 62.68 -1.20
N ARG A 1009 -7.51 62.52 -0.14
CA ARG A 1009 -6.26 63.29 0.01
C ARG A 1009 -5.03 62.40 -0.19
N ILE A 1010 -4.82 61.99 -1.44
CA ILE A 1010 -3.49 61.59 -1.93
C ILE A 1010 -3.24 62.46 -3.17
N LYS A 1011 -2.43 63.50 -3.02
CA LYS A 1011 -1.89 64.21 -4.17
C LYS A 1011 -1.02 63.24 -4.97
N VAL A 1012 -1.22 63.21 -6.29
CA VAL A 1012 -0.31 62.55 -7.23
C VAL A 1012 1.07 63.17 -7.05
N GLY A 1013 2.08 62.37 -6.69
CA GLY A 1013 3.48 62.82 -6.67
C GLY A 1013 4.22 62.76 -5.35
N ASP A 1014 3.75 62.02 -4.33
CA ASP A 1014 4.51 61.91 -3.07
C ASP A 1014 5.71 60.97 -3.23
N SER A 1015 6.91 61.54 -3.36
CA SER A 1015 8.19 60.84 -3.55
C SER A 1015 8.72 60.17 -2.28
N ASN A 1016 8.06 60.36 -1.13
CA ASN A 1016 8.56 59.98 0.19
C ASN A 1016 7.82 58.81 0.88
N MET A 1017 7.18 57.90 0.14
CA MET A 1017 6.49 56.75 0.74
C MET A 1017 7.48 55.74 1.39
N ARG A 1018 7.41 55.57 2.72
CA ARG A 1018 8.27 54.63 3.47
C ARG A 1018 7.81 53.16 3.32
N ALA A 1019 8.75 52.22 3.41
CA ALA A 1019 8.49 50.79 3.16
C ALA A 1019 7.55 50.13 4.18
N THR A 1020 7.52 50.61 5.43
CA THR A 1020 6.55 50.19 6.47
C THR A 1020 5.10 50.53 6.09
N GLU A 1021 4.86 51.72 5.54
CA GLU A 1021 3.54 52.11 5.04
C GLU A 1021 3.13 51.32 3.79
N ALA A 1022 4.07 51.05 2.89
CA ALA A 1022 3.82 50.20 1.71
C ALA A 1022 3.36 48.79 2.13
N ARG A 1023 3.96 48.22 3.18
CA ARG A 1023 3.61 46.89 3.73
C ARG A 1023 2.20 46.86 4.31
N ASN A 1024 1.81 47.91 5.05
CA ASN A 1024 0.50 48.00 5.68
C ASN A 1024 -0.62 48.28 4.68
N ARG A 1025 -0.34 48.98 3.57
CA ARG A 1025 -1.33 49.33 2.55
C ARG A 1025 -1.50 48.27 1.44
N MET A 1026 -0.54 47.35 1.28
CA MET A 1026 -0.57 46.30 0.23
C MET A 1026 -1.83 45.41 0.24
N PRO A 1027 -2.36 44.95 1.39
CA PRO A 1027 -3.56 44.11 1.42
C PRO A 1027 -4.81 44.83 0.91
N ASN A 1028 -4.90 46.15 1.11
CA ASN A 1028 -6.02 46.96 0.63
C ASN A 1028 -5.89 47.27 -0.87
N LEU A 1029 -4.68 47.50 -1.37
CA LEU A 1029 -4.40 47.65 -2.81
C LEU A 1029 -4.74 46.39 -3.62
N LEU A 1030 -4.56 45.20 -3.03
CA LEU A 1030 -4.91 43.93 -3.68
C LEU A 1030 -6.41 43.60 -3.61
N ARG A 1031 -7.19 44.31 -2.77
CA ARG A 1031 -8.63 44.10 -2.58
C ARG A 1031 -9.50 45.11 -3.34
N SER A 1032 -8.95 46.22 -3.83
CA SER A 1032 -9.69 47.18 -4.65
C SER A 1032 -10.07 46.57 -6.01
N SER A 1033 -11.22 46.99 -6.58
CA SER A 1033 -11.59 46.60 -7.95
C SER A 1033 -10.47 47.02 -8.91
N HIS A 1034 -10.05 46.12 -9.78
CA HIS A 1034 -8.96 46.35 -10.72
C HIS A 1034 -9.53 46.56 -12.13
N PRO A 1035 -9.04 47.56 -12.88
CA PRO A 1035 -9.43 47.73 -14.28
C PRO A 1035 -9.00 46.51 -15.09
N ASP A 1036 -9.86 46.03 -15.99
CA ASP A 1036 -9.54 44.92 -16.90
C ASP A 1036 -8.55 45.40 -17.97
N ILE A 1037 -7.49 44.62 -18.17
CA ILE A 1037 -6.39 44.91 -19.10
C ILE A 1037 -6.87 45.09 -20.54
N ARG A 1038 -7.99 44.46 -20.92
CA ARG A 1038 -8.55 44.52 -22.26
C ARG A 1038 -9.48 45.71 -22.50
N SER A 1039 -10.06 46.28 -21.44
CA SER A 1039 -11.05 47.37 -21.53
C SER A 1039 -10.52 48.74 -21.10
N ASP A 1040 -9.59 48.80 -20.13
CA ASP A 1040 -8.85 50.02 -19.77
C ASP A 1040 -7.39 49.69 -19.42
N TYR A 1041 -6.58 49.53 -20.48
CA TYR A 1041 -5.15 49.27 -20.36
C TYR A 1041 -4.42 50.39 -19.59
N SER A 1042 -4.84 51.64 -19.76
CA SER A 1042 -4.19 52.80 -19.12
C SER A 1042 -4.42 52.82 -17.60
N GLY A 1043 -5.62 52.44 -17.15
CA GLY A 1043 -6.00 52.30 -15.76
C GLY A 1043 -5.35 51.07 -15.13
N TRP A 1044 -5.37 49.94 -15.85
CA TRP A 1044 -4.69 48.71 -15.42
C TRP A 1044 -3.19 48.93 -15.24
N LEU A 1045 -2.51 49.59 -16.20
CA LEU A 1045 -1.07 49.86 -16.13
C LEU A 1045 -0.73 50.79 -14.94
N ARG A 1046 -1.58 51.78 -14.64
CA ARG A 1046 -1.43 52.64 -13.45
C ARG A 1046 -1.67 51.89 -12.14
N TYR A 1047 -2.55 50.90 -12.13
CA TYR A 1047 -2.77 50.01 -10.98
C TYR A 1047 -1.57 49.06 -10.77
N ALA A 1048 -1.12 48.38 -11.84
CA ALA A 1048 0.01 47.47 -11.81
C ALA A 1048 1.32 48.16 -11.40
N LYS A 1049 1.61 49.36 -11.94
CA LYS A 1049 2.79 50.16 -11.55
C LYS A 1049 2.79 50.55 -10.06
N ARG A 1050 1.61 50.74 -9.44
CA ARG A 1050 1.50 51.01 -7.99
C ARG A 1050 1.88 49.79 -7.16
N ILE A 1051 1.39 48.60 -7.55
CA ILE A 1051 1.73 47.33 -6.88
C ILE A 1051 3.22 47.02 -7.04
N TRP A 1052 3.76 47.13 -8.25
CA TRP A 1052 5.18 46.85 -8.49
C TRP A 1052 6.11 47.80 -7.74
N ARG A 1053 5.76 49.09 -7.62
CA ARG A 1053 6.53 50.04 -6.80
C ARG A 1053 6.51 49.68 -5.31
N ALA A 1054 5.34 49.34 -4.76
CA ALA A 1054 5.22 48.91 -3.37
C ALA A 1054 6.01 47.61 -3.10
N GLN A 1055 5.90 46.63 -4.01
CA GLN A 1055 6.68 45.40 -3.95
C GLN A 1055 8.19 45.64 -4.05
N ARG A 1056 8.63 46.55 -4.94
CA ARG A 1056 10.04 46.91 -5.09
C ARG A 1056 10.58 47.54 -3.79
N LEU A 1057 9.89 48.51 -3.21
CA LEU A 1057 10.25 49.14 -1.93
C LEU A 1057 10.39 48.11 -0.79
N ILE A 1058 9.44 47.19 -0.66
CA ILE A 1058 9.48 46.11 0.33
C ILE A 1058 10.67 45.16 0.06
N ARG A 1059 11.03 44.92 -1.20
CA ARG A 1059 12.19 44.10 -1.58
C ARG A 1059 13.50 44.81 -1.25
N THR A 1060 13.63 46.08 -1.62
CA THR A 1060 14.86 46.87 -1.38
C THR A 1060 15.13 47.03 0.11
N GLU A 1061 14.10 47.27 0.92
CA GLU A 1061 14.24 47.30 2.39
C GLU A 1061 14.68 45.92 2.93
N ARG A 1062 14.11 44.81 2.45
CA ARG A 1062 14.56 43.46 2.84
C ARG A 1062 16.02 43.20 2.49
N TYR A 1063 16.51 43.68 1.35
CA TYR A 1063 17.92 43.55 0.96
C TYR A 1063 18.83 44.44 1.81
N ALA A 1064 18.42 45.68 2.11
CA ALA A 1064 19.15 46.57 3.01
C ALA A 1064 19.21 46.03 4.45
N GLN A 1065 18.12 45.42 4.93
CA GLN A 1065 18.05 44.80 6.25
C GLN A 1065 18.91 43.53 6.32
N LYS A 1066 18.96 42.72 5.25
CA LYS A 1066 19.90 41.60 5.12
C LYS A 1066 21.36 42.05 5.12
N ARG A 1067 21.69 43.15 4.44
CA ARG A 1067 23.05 43.73 4.47
C ARG A 1067 23.46 44.20 5.88
N ARG A 1068 22.57 44.88 6.60
CA ARG A 1068 22.83 45.31 7.98
C ARG A 1068 23.00 44.14 8.95
N ILE A 1069 22.25 43.05 8.75
CA ILE A 1069 22.41 41.82 9.55
C ILE A 1069 23.79 41.18 9.28
N HIS A 1070 24.24 41.17 8.02
CA HIS A 1070 25.59 40.70 7.69
C HIS A 1070 26.71 41.60 8.24
N GLU A 1071 26.53 42.93 8.26
CA GLU A 1071 27.51 43.87 8.81
C GLU A 1071 27.60 43.83 10.34
N VAL A 1072 26.51 43.45 11.03
CA VAL A 1072 26.51 43.25 12.49
C VAL A 1072 27.12 41.90 12.85
N GLN A 1073 26.79 40.83 12.13
CA GLN A 1073 27.40 39.50 12.35
C GLN A 1073 28.91 39.50 12.06
N GLY A 1074 29.38 40.25 11.06
CA GLY A 1074 30.82 40.39 10.78
C GLY A 1074 31.58 41.28 11.77
N ARG A 1075 30.90 42.04 12.64
CA ARG A 1075 31.53 42.78 13.76
C ARG A 1075 31.61 41.96 15.04
N ASP A 1076 30.59 41.14 15.30
CA ASP A 1076 30.58 40.23 16.46
C ASP A 1076 31.61 39.09 16.29
N GLU A 1077 31.83 38.60 15.06
CA GLU A 1077 32.89 37.60 14.77
C GLU A 1077 34.33 38.17 14.84
N ALA A 1078 34.50 39.49 14.70
CA ALA A 1078 35.81 40.15 14.82
C ALA A 1078 36.15 40.52 16.28
N SER A 1079 35.18 40.60 17.19
CA SER A 1079 35.42 40.84 18.62
C SER A 1079 35.67 39.54 19.41
N ASP A 1080 35.21 38.40 18.93
CA ASP A 1080 35.35 37.11 19.62
C ASP A 1080 36.67 36.38 19.31
N THR A 1081 37.56 36.95 18.49
CA THR A 1081 38.87 36.36 18.16
C THR A 1081 40.08 37.00 18.87
N GLU A 1082 39.87 37.96 19.79
CA GLU A 1082 40.94 38.60 20.59
C GLU A 1082 40.90 38.27 22.10
N HIS A 1083 40.07 37.33 22.56
CA HIS A 1083 39.89 37.10 24.01
C HIS A 1083 39.85 35.66 24.53
N GLU A 1084 40.49 34.69 23.86
CA GLU A 1084 40.81 33.40 24.50
C GLU A 1084 42.17 32.87 24.03
N GLY A 1085 43.23 33.24 24.77
CA GLY A 1085 44.56 32.66 24.60
C GLY A 1085 45.59 33.34 25.48
N ARG A 1086 46.00 32.65 26.56
CA ARG A 1086 46.98 32.98 27.63
C ARG A 1086 46.33 33.39 28.96
N ASP A 1087 46.67 32.84 30.12
CA ASP A 1087 47.59 31.79 30.53
C ASP A 1087 47.15 31.37 31.93
N SER A 1088 47.08 30.06 32.19
CA SER A 1088 47.04 29.49 33.54
C SER A 1088 48.33 28.70 33.77
N GLN A 1089 49.41 29.41 34.10
CA GLN A 1089 50.54 28.85 34.83
C GLN A 1089 51.02 29.83 35.91
N SER A 1090 51.12 29.26 37.10
CA SER A 1090 51.56 29.81 38.38
C SER A 1090 52.96 30.41 38.36
N ASN A 1091 53.11 31.60 38.96
CA ASN A 1091 54.10 31.87 40.01
C ASN A 1091 53.82 33.22 40.68
N VAL A 1092 53.39 33.20 41.95
CA VAL A 1092 53.36 34.36 42.86
C VAL A 1092 53.98 33.95 44.20
N ASP A 1093 55.28 34.16 44.28
CA ASP A 1093 56.03 34.96 45.26
C ASP A 1093 55.54 35.12 46.71
N LYS A 1094 56.44 34.76 47.64
CA LYS A 1094 56.78 35.58 48.83
C LYS A 1094 57.28 36.95 48.34
N PRO A 1095 57.01 38.10 48.99
CA PRO A 1095 56.68 38.27 50.40
C PRO A 1095 55.35 39.02 50.69
N PHE A 1096 54.88 38.85 51.93
CA PHE A 1096 53.83 39.61 52.63
C PHE A 1096 54.05 41.14 52.58
N GLY A 1097 53.07 42.04 52.72
CA GLY A 1097 51.65 42.01 53.04
C GLY A 1097 51.20 43.45 53.35
N GLY A 1098 49.90 43.75 53.23
CA GLY A 1098 49.30 45.07 53.47
C GLY A 1098 47.91 45.19 52.87
#